data_AF-A0A2T0SZK9-F1
#
_entry.id   AF-A0A2T0SZK9-F1
#
_cell.length_a   1.000
_cell.length_b   1.000
_cell.length_c   1.000
_cell.angle_alpha   90.00
_cell.angle_beta   90.00
_cell.angle_gamma   90.00
#
_symmetry.space_group_name_H-M   'P 1'
#
loop_
_entity.id
_entity.type
_entity.pdbx_description
1 polymer ?
#
loop_
_entity_poly.entity_id
_entity_poly.type
_entity_poly.pdbx_seq_one_letter_code
_entity_poly.pdbx_strand_id
1 'polypeptide(L)'
;MDPRDVPSTVQHTRRAAVRRWARRDLRYDLSASLVVFLVAMPLSLGIAVASDAPITAGLIAAVVGGVVAGLLGGAPLQVSGPAAGLTLVVAGFVAQFGWAVTCAITVAAGVLQVGLGVSRVARAALAISPAVVHGMLAGIGVTIALAQLHVLLGGEPGTGAWENLTQLPAQLLGVHTGEAVVGLVVLGVLLLWPVMPAAVRGVPASLVGVVGATLLAGVLSWDVDRVELPGSLLDSVRLPELPDGRWGAVALAVFTMTVIASVESLLSAVAVDKLKDRGRSADLDRELVGQGAANAVSGLLGGLPVTGVIVRSSTNVAAGARTRASAVLHGVWVLLFSLLLVGLIEQVPMAALAGLLVYVGFKLLKLQDVRTALRQSELPVYVTTVTCVVFLDLLMGVLIGFALSVAVMLRRVVWAKLRVSRTPVPGGPDHWTVVVEGTLSFLSIPRLSRVLSHVPDGAPVDVELAVDFLDHATYEHLVMWRDQHEKTGGVVHVDEVSGIRGGMSRRGAGAVLPRWFAPWSSWQTSVPAQRHSDHDEAARPLVSGVQEYHRRSAPLLRPVFEGLSDGQEPQAMFLTCADSRIVPNVITSSGPGDLFTVRNVGNLAPCDDDGVGASVHYAVDVLRVSALVVCGHSGCGGMRALLDGDAGSDGPVGRWLHSGVGSLHALRAGHPADPGTGSEVDRLAMVNVAVQVASLERMPVVRDAVAEGRLKVIGMFFDIGAARLSLLTDDRTAFSALPEGVDVLG
;
A
#
# COMPACT_ATOMS: atom_id res chain seq x y z
N MET A 1 31.05 -10.23 37.98
CA MET A 1 30.36 -8.97 37.62
C MET A 1 29.32 -8.71 38.70
N ASP A 2 29.58 -7.73 39.56
CA ASP A 2 28.68 -7.31 40.64
C ASP A 2 27.42 -6.68 40.01
N PRO A 3 26.18 -7.06 40.41
CA PRO A 3 24.94 -6.48 39.89
C PRO A 3 24.76 -4.97 40.16
N ARG A 4 25.73 -4.32 40.81
CA ARG A 4 25.75 -2.87 41.09
C ARG A 4 26.38 -2.00 39.98
N ASP A 5 26.98 -2.58 38.94
CA ASP A 5 27.62 -1.83 37.83
C ASP A 5 26.74 -1.67 36.58
N VAL A 6 25.46 -1.36 36.76
CA VAL A 6 24.61 -0.89 35.65
C VAL A 6 24.66 0.65 35.64
N PRO A 7 25.11 1.31 34.55
CA PRO A 7 25.26 2.77 34.52
C PRO A 7 23.95 3.49 34.89
N SER A 8 24.06 4.44 35.83
CA SER A 8 22.95 5.20 36.44
C SER A 8 22.00 5.87 35.43
N THR A 9 22.49 6.17 34.22
CA THR A 9 21.73 6.75 33.10
C THR A 9 20.62 5.83 32.55
N VAL A 10 20.79 4.51 32.61
CA VAL A 10 19.78 3.53 32.12
C VAL A 10 18.64 3.35 33.14
N GLN A 11 18.93 3.47 34.44
CA GLN A 11 17.91 3.36 35.49
C GLN A 11 17.02 4.62 35.56
N HIS A 12 17.59 5.81 35.36
CA HIS A 12 16.83 7.07 35.30
C HIS A 12 15.87 7.11 34.10
N THR A 13 16.28 6.60 32.93
CA THR A 13 15.46 6.56 31.72
C THR A 13 14.29 5.55 31.82
N ARG A 14 14.50 4.37 32.41
CA ARG A 14 13.43 3.39 32.65
C ARG A 14 12.38 3.89 33.65
N ARG A 15 12.79 4.49 34.78
CA ARG A 15 11.85 5.05 35.78
C ARG A 15 11.05 6.22 35.20
N ALA A 16 11.66 7.05 34.36
CA ALA A 16 10.97 8.12 33.64
C ALA A 16 9.96 7.56 32.61
N ALA A 17 10.31 6.49 31.88
CA ALA A 17 9.42 5.84 30.93
C ALA A 17 8.18 5.22 31.61
N VAL A 18 8.35 4.49 32.71
CA VAL A 18 7.23 3.92 33.48
C VAL A 18 6.33 5.01 34.05
N ARG A 19 6.90 6.11 34.59
CA ARG A 19 6.12 7.25 35.07
C ARG A 19 5.34 7.96 33.96
N ARG A 20 5.92 8.08 32.75
CA ARG A 20 5.22 8.65 31.59
C ARG A 20 4.08 7.76 31.12
N TRP A 21 4.31 6.46 31.03
CA TRP A 21 3.27 5.47 30.70
C TRP A 21 2.11 5.51 31.71
N ALA A 22 2.43 5.45 33.02
CA ALA A 22 1.44 5.49 34.09
C ALA A 22 0.55 6.74 34.03
N ARG A 23 1.10 7.89 33.60
CA ARG A 23 0.37 9.16 33.51
C ARG A 23 -0.45 9.31 32.23
N ARG A 24 -0.02 8.75 31.09
CA ARG A 24 -0.64 9.03 29.78
C ARG A 24 -1.38 7.85 29.17
N ASP A 25 -0.89 6.63 29.37
CA ASP A 25 -1.28 5.47 28.56
C ASP A 25 -1.88 4.32 29.39
N LEU A 26 -1.61 4.25 30.70
CA LEU A 26 -2.15 3.21 31.59
C LEU A 26 -3.66 3.02 31.48
N ARG A 27 -4.44 4.11 31.44
CA ARG A 27 -5.91 4.02 31.33
C ARG A 27 -6.37 3.33 30.05
N TYR A 28 -5.64 3.51 28.95
CA TYR A 28 -5.97 2.96 27.64
C TYR A 28 -5.50 1.50 27.53
N ASP A 29 -4.27 1.23 27.96
CA ASP A 29 -3.72 -0.12 27.94
C ASP A 29 -4.42 -1.04 28.95
N LEU A 30 -4.84 -0.53 30.10
CA LEU A 30 -5.60 -1.31 31.08
C LEU A 30 -6.98 -1.70 30.53
N SER A 31 -7.75 -0.74 30.00
CA SER A 31 -9.06 -1.03 29.42
C SER A 31 -8.95 -1.99 28.24
N ALA A 32 -7.99 -1.75 27.34
CA ALA A 32 -7.77 -2.62 26.19
C ALA A 32 -7.36 -4.05 26.61
N SER A 33 -6.47 -4.18 27.60
CA SER A 33 -6.02 -5.50 28.09
C SER A 33 -7.16 -6.33 28.67
N LEU A 34 -8.14 -5.70 29.33
CA LEU A 34 -9.33 -6.37 29.85
C LEU A 34 -10.24 -6.85 28.73
N VAL A 35 -10.50 -6.00 27.72
CA VAL A 35 -11.31 -6.40 26.55
C VAL A 35 -10.66 -7.57 25.81
N VAL A 36 -9.36 -7.50 25.57
CA VAL A 36 -8.61 -8.57 24.89
C VAL A 36 -8.62 -9.85 25.73
N PHE A 37 -8.43 -9.77 27.05
CA PHE A 37 -8.54 -10.89 27.97
C PHE A 37 -9.89 -11.61 27.87
N LEU A 38 -10.99 -10.86 27.92
CA LEU A 38 -12.34 -11.42 27.85
C LEU A 38 -12.64 -12.10 26.50
N VAL A 39 -12.04 -11.62 25.40
CA VAL A 39 -12.14 -12.27 24.08
C VAL A 39 -11.21 -13.48 23.97
N ALA A 40 -10.01 -13.38 24.52
CA ALA A 40 -8.95 -14.36 24.34
C ALA A 40 -9.20 -15.66 25.12
N MET A 41 -9.77 -15.57 26.32
CA MET A 41 -10.01 -16.71 27.21
C MET A 41 -10.85 -17.83 26.54
N PRO A 42 -12.09 -17.58 26.08
CA PRO A 42 -12.89 -18.59 25.40
C PRO A 42 -12.20 -19.16 24.15
N LEU A 43 -11.52 -18.29 23.39
CA LEU A 43 -10.85 -18.70 22.16
C LEU A 43 -9.65 -19.62 22.44
N SER A 44 -8.87 -19.38 23.51
CA SER A 44 -7.75 -20.24 23.89
C SER A 44 -8.21 -21.63 24.33
N LEU A 45 -9.30 -21.69 25.09
CA LEU A 45 -9.91 -22.94 25.54
C LEU A 45 -10.39 -23.75 24.33
N GLY A 46 -11.16 -23.10 23.43
CA GLY A 46 -11.64 -23.74 22.21
C GLY A 46 -10.49 -24.24 21.31
N ILE A 47 -9.44 -23.44 21.11
CA ILE A 47 -8.30 -23.86 20.29
C ILE A 47 -7.59 -25.08 20.89
N ALA A 48 -7.48 -25.18 22.22
CA ALA A 48 -6.88 -26.35 22.86
C ALA A 48 -7.69 -27.63 22.61
N VAL A 49 -9.02 -27.54 22.77
CA VAL A 49 -9.95 -28.63 22.46
C VAL A 49 -9.84 -29.04 21.00
N ALA A 50 -9.87 -28.08 20.07
CA ALA A 50 -9.77 -28.37 18.64
C ALA A 50 -8.39 -28.91 18.22
N SER A 51 -7.36 -28.73 19.04
CA SER A 51 -6.01 -29.26 18.83
C SER A 51 -5.79 -30.64 19.46
N ASP A 52 -6.82 -31.23 20.07
CA ASP A 52 -6.70 -32.46 20.88
C ASP A 52 -5.62 -32.33 21.97
N ALA A 53 -5.48 -31.12 22.53
CA ALA A 53 -4.49 -30.79 23.54
C ALA A 53 -5.17 -30.59 24.90
N PRO A 54 -4.44 -30.79 26.02
CA PRO A 54 -4.96 -30.43 27.34
C PRO A 54 -5.44 -28.98 27.37
N ILE A 55 -6.61 -28.73 27.93
CA ILE A 55 -7.24 -27.40 27.93
C ILE A 55 -6.35 -26.35 28.63
N THR A 56 -5.61 -26.78 29.66
CA THR A 56 -4.60 -25.97 30.36
C THR A 56 -3.48 -25.49 29.43
N ALA A 57 -3.12 -26.24 28.39
CA ALA A 57 -2.09 -25.86 27.43
C ALA A 57 -2.45 -24.60 26.64
N GLY A 58 -3.74 -24.40 26.34
CA GLY A 58 -4.23 -23.17 25.71
C GLY A 58 -4.14 -21.95 26.62
N LEU A 59 -4.38 -22.14 27.92
CA LEU A 59 -4.23 -21.08 28.92
C LEU A 59 -2.74 -20.71 29.10
N ILE A 60 -1.86 -21.71 29.21
CA ILE A 60 -0.41 -21.51 29.30
C ILE A 60 0.10 -20.74 28.08
N ALA A 61 -0.29 -21.15 26.87
CA ALA A 61 0.09 -20.46 25.63
C ALA A 61 -0.40 -19.00 25.58
N ALA A 62 -1.59 -18.72 26.13
CA ALA A 62 -2.10 -17.35 26.20
C ALA A 62 -1.35 -16.48 27.22
N VAL A 63 -0.99 -17.04 28.38
CA VAL A 63 -0.13 -16.36 29.37
C VAL A 63 1.24 -16.07 28.77
N VAL A 64 1.90 -17.10 28.23
CA VAL A 64 3.25 -16.99 27.66
C VAL A 64 3.27 -16.05 26.46
N GLY A 65 2.27 -16.14 25.57
CA GLY A 65 2.15 -15.24 24.43
C GLY A 65 1.93 -13.78 24.83
N GLY A 66 1.05 -13.52 25.80
CA GLY A 66 0.84 -12.17 26.32
C GLY A 66 2.10 -11.59 26.99
N VAL A 67 2.75 -12.38 27.85
CA VAL A 67 3.89 -11.92 28.66
C VAL A 67 5.20 -11.96 27.89
N VAL A 68 5.63 -13.14 27.42
CA VAL A 68 6.96 -13.32 26.80
C VAL A 68 7.00 -12.64 25.44
N ALA A 69 6.04 -12.93 24.56
CA ALA A 69 6.01 -12.30 23.24
C ALA A 69 5.72 -10.79 23.35
N GLY A 70 4.83 -10.37 24.26
CA GLY A 70 4.57 -8.94 24.50
C GLY A 70 5.79 -8.15 25.02
N LEU A 71 6.64 -8.77 25.85
CA LEU A 71 7.86 -8.13 26.35
C LEU A 71 8.98 -8.09 25.30
N LEU A 72 9.23 -9.22 24.62
CA LEU A 72 10.38 -9.39 23.73
C LEU A 72 10.10 -8.97 22.28
N GLY A 73 8.84 -9.07 21.84
CA GLY A 73 8.38 -8.81 20.49
C GLY A 73 8.67 -7.41 19.95
N GLY A 74 8.66 -7.34 18.62
CA GLY A 74 8.95 -6.17 17.81
C GLY A 74 7.71 -5.40 17.38
N ALA A 75 6.51 -6.00 17.50
CA ALA A 75 5.21 -5.40 17.22
C ALA A 75 4.46 -5.02 18.51
N PRO A 76 4.48 -3.75 18.96
CA PRO A 76 4.03 -3.39 20.31
C PRO A 76 2.54 -3.60 20.59
N LEU A 77 1.67 -3.54 19.57
CA LEU A 77 0.22 -3.70 19.74
C LEU A 77 -0.27 -5.12 19.40
N GLN A 78 0.65 -5.97 18.93
CA GLN A 78 0.37 -7.37 18.65
C GLN A 78 0.16 -8.13 19.96
N VAL A 79 -0.90 -8.95 19.98
CA VAL A 79 -1.20 -9.86 21.07
C VAL A 79 -1.03 -11.28 20.55
N SER A 80 -0.13 -12.01 21.20
CA SER A 80 0.18 -13.39 20.84
C SER A 80 -0.50 -14.39 21.77
N GLY A 81 -0.74 -15.59 21.26
CA GLY A 81 -1.25 -16.71 22.03
C GLY A 81 -1.52 -17.91 21.12
N PRO A 82 -2.32 -18.90 21.57
CA PRO A 82 -2.70 -20.01 20.72
C PRO A 82 -3.51 -19.50 19.53
N ALA A 83 -3.21 -20.04 18.35
CA ALA A 83 -3.74 -19.58 17.08
C ALA A 83 -4.48 -20.69 16.35
N ALA A 84 -5.61 -20.31 15.75
CA ALA A 84 -6.48 -21.22 15.02
C ALA A 84 -5.76 -21.86 13.81
N GLY A 85 -4.81 -21.15 13.19
CA GLY A 85 -4.04 -21.66 12.07
C GLY A 85 -3.18 -22.87 12.41
N LEU A 86 -2.68 -22.96 13.64
CA LEU A 86 -1.87 -24.11 14.06
C LEU A 86 -2.70 -25.28 14.59
N THR A 87 -4.02 -25.12 14.74
CA THR A 87 -4.87 -26.08 15.45
C THR A 87 -4.78 -27.49 14.87
N LEU A 88 -4.99 -27.62 13.56
CA LEU A 88 -4.97 -28.90 12.86
C LEU A 88 -3.56 -29.51 12.79
N VAL A 89 -2.54 -28.67 12.65
CA VAL A 89 -1.14 -29.11 12.61
C VAL A 89 -0.74 -29.71 13.96
N VAL A 90 -1.12 -29.05 15.05
CA VAL A 90 -0.90 -29.56 16.40
C VAL A 90 -1.68 -30.85 16.63
N ALA A 91 -2.96 -30.91 16.27
CA ALA A 91 -3.75 -32.15 16.38
C ALA A 91 -3.07 -33.33 15.66
N GLY A 92 -2.57 -33.10 14.45
CA GLY A 92 -1.80 -34.10 13.71
C GLY A 92 -0.50 -34.52 14.42
N PHE A 93 0.22 -33.59 15.04
CA PHE A 93 1.42 -33.90 15.82
C PHE A 93 1.09 -34.68 17.10
N VAL A 94 0.00 -34.33 17.79
CA VAL A 94 -0.47 -35.05 18.98
C VAL A 94 -0.87 -36.48 18.62
N ALA A 95 -1.65 -36.66 17.55
CA ALA A 95 -2.02 -37.99 17.08
C ALA A 95 -0.79 -38.82 16.65
N GLN A 96 0.25 -38.18 16.10
CA GLN A 96 1.41 -38.88 15.54
C GLN A 96 2.55 -39.14 16.54
N PHE A 97 2.77 -38.23 17.49
CA PHE A 97 3.93 -38.23 18.39
C PHE A 97 3.54 -38.17 19.87
N GLY A 98 2.28 -37.88 20.18
CA GLY A 98 1.82 -37.60 21.53
C GLY A 98 2.07 -36.15 21.97
N TRP A 99 1.40 -35.75 23.04
CA TRP A 99 1.43 -34.38 23.56
C TRP A 99 2.83 -33.95 24.06
N ALA A 100 3.53 -34.82 24.80
CA ALA A 100 4.82 -34.48 25.42
C ALA A 100 5.92 -34.25 24.36
N VAL A 101 5.95 -35.04 23.29
CA VAL A 101 6.86 -34.84 22.15
C VAL A 101 6.46 -33.61 21.33
N THR A 102 5.16 -33.34 21.20
CA THR A 102 4.67 -32.10 20.55
C THR A 102 5.12 -30.84 21.30
N CYS A 103 5.20 -30.90 22.62
CA CYS A 103 5.82 -29.84 23.43
C CYS A 103 7.30 -29.68 23.08
N ALA A 104 8.07 -30.77 22.94
CA ALA A 104 9.47 -30.70 22.50
C ALA A 104 9.64 -30.13 21.09
N ILE A 105 8.75 -30.49 20.15
CA ILE A 105 8.68 -29.91 18.79
C ILE A 105 8.48 -28.39 18.88
N THR A 106 7.58 -27.94 19.75
CA THR A 106 7.29 -26.51 19.97
C THR A 106 8.51 -25.77 20.53
N VAL A 107 9.25 -26.39 21.46
CA VAL A 107 10.50 -25.83 21.98
C VAL A 107 11.55 -25.68 20.88
N ALA A 108 11.80 -26.74 20.13
CA ALA A 108 12.79 -26.74 19.04
C ALA A 108 12.41 -25.73 17.94
N ALA A 109 11.12 -25.62 17.60
CA ALA A 109 10.62 -24.62 16.67
C ALA A 109 10.88 -23.20 17.19
N GLY A 110 10.63 -22.94 18.48
CA GLY A 110 10.93 -21.66 19.10
C GLY A 110 12.41 -21.28 19.03
N VAL A 111 13.32 -22.23 19.28
CA VAL A 111 14.76 -22.02 19.13
C VAL A 111 15.13 -21.69 17.68
N LEU A 112 14.57 -22.42 16.71
CA LEU A 112 14.81 -22.16 15.29
C LEU A 112 14.29 -20.78 14.86
N GLN A 113 13.12 -20.36 15.35
CA GLN A 113 12.58 -19.02 15.15
C GLN A 113 13.50 -17.92 15.69
N VAL A 114 14.05 -18.10 16.90
CA VAL A 114 15.05 -17.17 17.43
C VAL A 114 16.26 -17.07 16.50
N GLY A 115 16.75 -18.21 15.98
CA GLY A 115 17.83 -18.25 15.00
C GLY A 115 17.51 -17.47 13.71
N LEU A 116 16.30 -17.64 13.17
CA LEU A 116 15.83 -16.92 11.98
C LEU A 116 15.65 -15.41 12.21
N GLY A 117 15.21 -15.01 13.40
CA GLY A 117 15.09 -13.60 13.78
C GLY A 117 16.47 -12.93 13.92
N VAL A 118 17.44 -13.63 14.52
CA VAL A 118 18.82 -13.12 14.66
C VAL A 118 19.54 -13.04 13.31
N SER A 119 19.25 -13.94 12.37
CA SER A 119 19.82 -13.91 11.01
C SER A 119 19.22 -12.82 10.09
N ARG A 120 18.22 -12.06 10.57
CA ARG A 120 17.57 -10.95 9.87
C ARG A 120 16.85 -11.33 8.56
N VAL A 121 16.29 -12.53 8.52
CA VAL A 121 15.58 -13.06 7.34
C VAL A 121 14.06 -12.81 7.41
N ALA A 122 13.53 -12.29 8.53
CA ALA A 122 12.08 -12.17 8.74
C ALA A 122 11.39 -11.28 7.69
N ARG A 123 12.10 -10.31 7.13
CA ARG A 123 11.60 -9.46 6.03
C ARG A 123 11.22 -10.24 4.77
N ALA A 124 11.82 -11.41 4.53
CA ALA A 124 11.47 -12.26 3.40
C ALA A 124 10.00 -12.73 3.44
N ALA A 125 9.39 -12.81 4.63
CA ALA A 125 7.97 -13.16 4.77
C ALA A 125 7.03 -12.15 4.09
N LEU A 126 7.47 -10.91 3.87
CA LEU A 126 6.70 -9.90 3.13
C LEU A 126 6.58 -10.21 1.63
N ALA A 127 7.41 -11.12 1.10
CA ALA A 127 7.36 -11.53 -0.30
C ALA A 127 6.24 -12.54 -0.58
N ILE A 128 5.55 -13.06 0.44
CA ILE A 128 4.44 -13.99 0.26
C ILE A 128 3.25 -13.25 -0.32
N SER A 129 2.70 -13.75 -1.44
CA SER A 129 1.53 -13.16 -2.07
C SER A 129 0.35 -13.09 -1.09
N PRO A 130 -0.35 -11.95 -0.97
CA PRO A 130 -1.56 -11.84 -0.16
C PRO A 130 -2.62 -12.89 -0.50
N ALA A 131 -2.68 -13.35 -1.75
CA ALA A 131 -3.62 -14.39 -2.17
C ALA A 131 -3.37 -15.74 -1.47
N VAL A 132 -2.10 -16.10 -1.25
CA VAL A 132 -1.72 -17.31 -0.50
C VAL A 132 -2.15 -17.17 0.95
N VAL A 133 -1.92 -16.01 1.57
CA VAL A 133 -2.32 -15.75 2.97
C VAL A 133 -3.83 -15.81 3.16
N HIS A 134 -4.59 -15.12 2.31
CA HIS A 134 -6.06 -15.16 2.40
C HIS A 134 -6.61 -16.56 2.10
N GLY A 135 -6.04 -17.26 1.12
CA GLY A 135 -6.43 -18.64 0.81
C GLY A 135 -6.12 -19.60 1.96
N MET A 136 -4.97 -19.42 2.61
CA MET A 136 -4.59 -20.17 3.81
C MET A 136 -5.60 -19.95 4.95
N LEU A 137 -5.91 -18.69 5.29
CA LEU A 137 -6.88 -18.34 6.34
C LEU A 137 -8.29 -18.88 6.04
N ALA A 138 -8.73 -18.81 4.79
CA ALA A 138 -10.01 -19.37 4.37
C ALA A 138 -10.03 -20.90 4.48
N GLY A 139 -8.97 -21.59 4.05
CA GLY A 139 -8.83 -23.03 4.20
C GLY A 139 -8.86 -23.48 5.67
N ILE A 140 -8.10 -22.80 6.54
CA ILE A 140 -8.13 -23.00 7.99
C ILE A 140 -9.56 -22.82 8.53
N GLY A 141 -10.22 -21.73 8.13
CA GLY A 141 -11.58 -21.43 8.57
C GLY A 141 -12.60 -22.50 8.20
N VAL A 142 -12.50 -23.05 6.98
CA VAL A 142 -13.34 -24.17 6.52
C VAL A 142 -13.09 -25.43 7.35
N THR A 143 -11.82 -25.82 7.53
CA THR A 143 -11.49 -27.06 8.25
C THR A 143 -11.91 -26.99 9.71
N ILE A 144 -11.71 -25.84 10.37
CA ILE A 144 -12.17 -25.62 11.75
C ILE A 144 -13.69 -25.67 11.82
N ALA A 145 -14.40 -24.96 10.94
CA ALA A 145 -15.86 -24.93 10.96
C ALA A 145 -16.45 -26.34 10.77
N LEU A 146 -15.88 -27.14 9.86
CA LEU A 146 -16.33 -28.52 9.63
C LEU A 146 -16.08 -29.43 10.84
N ALA A 147 -14.88 -29.39 11.42
CA ALA A 147 -14.56 -30.20 12.60
C ALA A 147 -15.46 -29.83 13.79
N GLN A 148 -15.58 -28.52 14.07
CA GLN A 148 -16.32 -28.05 15.25
C GLN A 148 -17.83 -28.13 15.09
N LEU A 149 -18.34 -28.29 13.87
CA LEU A 149 -19.76 -28.58 13.64
C LEU A 149 -20.15 -29.96 14.19
N HIS A 150 -19.24 -30.94 14.22
CA HIS A 150 -19.49 -32.25 14.83
C HIS A 150 -19.64 -32.12 16.34
N VAL A 151 -18.69 -31.42 16.99
CA VAL A 151 -18.73 -31.14 18.44
C VAL A 151 -19.97 -30.33 18.82
N LEU A 152 -20.39 -29.37 17.99
CA LEU A 152 -21.61 -28.62 18.21
C LEU A 152 -22.87 -29.51 18.18
N LEU A 153 -22.88 -30.56 17.37
CA LEU A 153 -24.00 -31.50 17.25
C LEU A 153 -23.92 -32.67 18.27
N GLY A 154 -22.89 -32.68 19.12
CA GLY A 154 -22.67 -33.72 20.14
C GLY A 154 -21.88 -34.95 19.69
N GLY A 155 -21.08 -34.81 18.64
CA GLY A 155 -20.20 -35.88 18.15
C GLY A 155 -18.73 -35.48 18.21
N GLU A 156 -17.88 -36.43 17.85
CA GLU A 156 -16.44 -36.20 17.75
C GLU A 156 -16.03 -35.81 16.32
N PRO A 157 -15.04 -34.92 16.15
CA PRO A 157 -14.52 -34.58 14.84
C PRO A 157 -13.67 -35.72 14.26
N GLY A 158 -13.80 -35.98 12.96
CA GLY A 158 -12.92 -36.87 12.21
C GLY A 158 -11.51 -36.28 12.00
N THR A 159 -10.60 -37.12 11.49
CA THR A 159 -9.16 -36.81 11.36
C THR A 159 -8.83 -35.78 10.28
N GLY A 160 -9.75 -35.53 9.34
CA GLY A 160 -9.55 -34.60 8.24
C GLY A 160 -10.86 -33.99 7.73
N ALA A 161 -10.75 -32.94 6.91
CA ALA A 161 -11.93 -32.21 6.42
C ALA A 161 -12.85 -33.09 5.55
N TRP A 162 -12.26 -34.00 4.75
CA TRP A 162 -13.03 -34.93 3.91
C TRP A 162 -13.88 -35.89 4.75
N GLU A 163 -13.27 -36.50 5.77
CA GLU A 163 -13.96 -37.43 6.67
C GLU A 163 -15.12 -36.72 7.39
N ASN A 164 -14.84 -35.55 7.98
CA ASN A 164 -15.85 -34.69 8.61
C ASN A 164 -16.98 -34.34 7.63
N LEU A 165 -16.68 -34.01 6.37
CA LEU A 165 -17.71 -33.70 5.38
C LEU A 165 -18.61 -34.91 5.07
N THR A 166 -18.04 -36.11 4.97
CA THR A 166 -18.78 -37.34 4.68
C THR A 166 -19.59 -37.87 5.87
N GLN A 167 -19.15 -37.62 7.10
CA GLN A 167 -19.84 -38.05 8.33
C GLN A 167 -20.94 -37.07 8.76
N LEU A 168 -20.88 -35.81 8.32
CA LEU A 168 -21.84 -34.77 8.67
C LEU A 168 -23.32 -35.17 8.49
N PRO A 169 -23.75 -35.80 7.36
CA PRO A 169 -25.15 -36.18 7.19
C PRO A 169 -25.63 -37.19 8.24
N ALA A 170 -24.77 -38.12 8.66
CA ALA A 170 -25.10 -39.07 9.72
C ALA A 170 -25.18 -38.37 11.08
N GLN A 171 -24.26 -37.43 11.35
CA GLN A 171 -24.26 -36.63 12.58
C GLN A 171 -25.53 -35.76 12.71
N LEU A 172 -26.02 -35.21 11.60
CA LEU A 172 -27.27 -34.44 11.56
C LEU A 172 -28.52 -35.28 11.84
N LEU A 173 -28.45 -36.60 11.68
CA LEU A 173 -29.53 -37.52 12.03
C LEU A 173 -29.46 -37.96 13.49
N GLY A 174 -28.27 -37.97 14.10
CA GLY A 174 -28.00 -38.38 15.48
C GLY A 174 -27.73 -37.22 16.45
N VAL A 175 -28.40 -36.09 16.28
CA VAL A 175 -28.10 -34.86 17.04
C VAL A 175 -28.45 -35.01 18.52
N HIS A 176 -27.47 -34.70 19.38
CA HIS A 176 -27.70 -34.53 20.81
C HIS A 176 -28.29 -33.14 21.10
N THR A 177 -29.57 -33.11 21.47
CA THR A 177 -30.36 -31.88 21.53
C THR A 177 -29.82 -30.84 22.53
N GLY A 178 -29.29 -31.26 23.69
CA GLY A 178 -28.74 -30.36 24.69
C GLY A 178 -27.51 -29.60 24.18
N GLU A 179 -26.54 -30.32 23.64
CA GLU A 179 -25.28 -29.76 23.12
C GLU A 179 -25.54 -28.86 21.90
N ALA A 180 -26.38 -29.31 20.98
CA ALA A 180 -26.78 -28.54 19.82
C ALA A 180 -27.41 -27.20 20.21
N VAL A 181 -28.34 -27.17 21.18
CA VAL A 181 -28.96 -25.92 21.61
C VAL A 181 -27.93 -25.00 22.28
N VAL A 182 -27.07 -25.53 23.14
CA VAL A 182 -26.01 -24.75 23.81
C VAL A 182 -25.08 -24.10 22.78
N GLY A 183 -24.58 -24.87 21.80
CA GLY A 183 -23.72 -24.36 20.74
C GLY A 183 -24.42 -23.36 19.82
N LEU A 184 -25.69 -23.62 19.45
CA LEU A 184 -26.51 -22.72 18.64
C LEU A 184 -26.83 -21.40 19.35
N VAL A 185 -26.99 -21.41 20.68
CA VAL A 185 -27.16 -20.18 21.47
C VAL A 185 -25.92 -19.31 21.37
N VAL A 186 -24.71 -19.88 21.54
CA VAL A 186 -23.46 -19.13 21.35
C VAL A 186 -23.38 -18.56 19.94
N LEU A 187 -23.65 -19.39 18.92
CA LEU A 187 -23.60 -18.97 17.52
C LEU A 187 -24.62 -17.86 17.23
N GLY A 188 -25.84 -17.99 17.72
CA GLY A 188 -26.90 -17.00 17.58
C GLY A 188 -26.56 -15.66 18.23
N VAL A 189 -26.02 -15.69 19.47
CA VAL A 189 -25.54 -14.49 20.15
C VAL A 189 -24.44 -13.80 19.33
N LEU A 190 -23.46 -14.56 18.82
CA LEU A 190 -22.35 -14.02 18.02
C LEU A 190 -22.80 -13.40 16.69
N LEU A 191 -23.80 -13.98 16.03
CA LEU A 191 -24.35 -13.49 14.76
C LEU A 191 -25.26 -12.26 14.94
N LEU A 192 -26.02 -12.21 16.03
CA LEU A 192 -26.95 -11.11 16.33
C LEU A 192 -26.30 -9.95 17.09
N TRP A 193 -25.13 -10.15 17.72
CA TRP A 193 -24.44 -9.09 18.47
C TRP A 193 -24.17 -7.80 17.67
N PRO A 194 -23.76 -7.85 16.38
CA PRO A 194 -23.47 -6.64 15.60
C PRO A 194 -24.68 -5.72 15.42
N VAL A 195 -25.91 -6.25 15.46
CA VAL A 195 -27.16 -5.48 15.30
C VAL A 195 -27.67 -4.89 16.61
N MET A 196 -27.07 -5.23 17.76
CA MET A 196 -27.47 -4.74 19.07
C MET A 196 -27.11 -3.25 19.27
N PRO A 197 -27.85 -2.50 20.13
CA PRO A 197 -27.57 -1.10 20.43
C PRO A 197 -26.13 -0.86 20.92
N ALA A 198 -25.56 0.30 20.58
CA ALA A 198 -24.18 0.67 20.94
C ALA A 198 -23.90 0.58 22.45
N ALA A 199 -24.89 0.85 23.30
CA ALA A 199 -24.78 0.76 24.76
C ALA A 199 -24.45 -0.66 25.26
N VAL A 200 -24.93 -1.70 24.58
CA VAL A 200 -24.72 -3.12 24.98
C VAL A 200 -23.45 -3.70 24.35
N ARG A 201 -23.03 -3.18 23.18
CA ARG A 201 -21.84 -3.64 22.44
C ARG A 201 -20.50 -3.36 23.15
N GLY A 202 -20.51 -2.71 24.31
CA GLY A 202 -19.32 -2.55 25.16
C GLY A 202 -18.80 -3.85 25.77
N VAL A 203 -19.62 -4.91 25.83
CA VAL A 203 -19.21 -6.23 26.31
C VAL A 203 -18.89 -7.16 25.11
N PRO A 204 -17.82 -7.98 25.17
CA PRO A 204 -17.50 -8.92 24.11
C PRO A 204 -18.59 -9.98 23.87
N ALA A 205 -19.00 -10.12 22.61
CA ALA A 205 -20.03 -11.09 22.18
C ALA A 205 -19.71 -12.54 22.58
N SER A 206 -18.43 -12.94 22.47
CA SER A 206 -17.97 -14.28 22.82
C SER A 206 -18.15 -14.60 24.30
N LEU A 207 -17.96 -13.61 25.17
CA LEU A 207 -18.17 -13.76 26.60
C LEU A 207 -19.66 -13.94 26.91
N VAL A 208 -20.51 -13.07 26.34
CA VAL A 208 -21.96 -13.13 26.56
C VAL A 208 -22.55 -14.43 26.04
N GLY A 209 -22.10 -14.89 24.87
CA GLY A 209 -22.50 -16.18 24.31
C GLY A 209 -22.13 -17.33 25.24
N VAL A 210 -20.86 -17.44 25.63
CA VAL A 210 -20.37 -18.55 26.46
C VAL A 210 -21.00 -18.54 27.86
N VAL A 211 -21.05 -17.39 28.53
CA VAL A 211 -21.68 -17.27 29.85
C VAL A 211 -23.17 -17.55 29.77
N GLY A 212 -23.87 -17.01 28.77
CA GLY A 212 -25.29 -17.24 28.57
C GLY A 212 -25.62 -18.71 28.31
N ALA A 213 -24.82 -19.38 27.47
CA ALA A 213 -24.98 -20.80 27.18
C ALA A 213 -24.64 -21.69 28.39
N THR A 214 -23.63 -21.31 29.18
CA THR A 214 -23.26 -21.99 30.43
C THR A 214 -24.37 -21.90 31.48
N LEU A 215 -24.93 -20.70 31.66
CA LEU A 215 -26.06 -20.48 32.57
C LEU A 215 -27.31 -21.23 32.11
N LEU A 216 -27.61 -21.22 30.80
CA LEU A 216 -28.74 -21.94 30.23
C LEU A 216 -28.62 -23.46 30.48
N ALA A 217 -27.45 -24.04 30.20
CA ALA A 217 -27.18 -25.45 30.45
C ALA A 217 -27.32 -25.81 31.94
N GLY A 218 -26.87 -24.92 32.84
CA GLY A 218 -27.01 -25.10 34.28
C GLY A 218 -28.46 -25.01 34.78
N VAL A 219 -29.24 -24.03 34.31
CA VAL A 219 -30.63 -23.82 34.71
C VAL A 219 -31.55 -24.93 34.21
N LEU A 220 -31.30 -25.43 33.00
CA LEU A 220 -32.08 -26.53 32.41
C LEU A 220 -31.59 -27.91 32.88
N SER A 221 -30.54 -27.97 33.70
CA SER A 221 -29.91 -29.21 34.19
C SER A 221 -29.60 -30.19 33.05
N TRP A 222 -29.16 -29.67 31.91
CA TRP A 222 -28.76 -30.53 30.79
C TRP A 222 -27.43 -31.21 31.11
N ASP A 223 -27.41 -32.51 30.87
CA ASP A 223 -26.21 -33.33 30.91
C ASP A 223 -25.45 -33.10 29.59
N VAL A 224 -24.45 -32.22 29.65
CA VAL A 224 -23.62 -31.83 28.51
C VAL A 224 -22.17 -31.91 28.94
N ASP A 225 -21.30 -32.32 28.03
CA ASP A 225 -19.87 -32.38 28.31
C ASP A 225 -19.32 -30.99 28.63
N ARG A 226 -18.58 -30.90 29.73
CA ARG A 226 -17.99 -29.66 30.23
C ARG A 226 -16.48 -29.70 30.14
N VAL A 227 -15.87 -28.52 30.24
CA VAL A 227 -14.41 -28.38 30.30
C VAL A 227 -13.86 -29.10 31.53
N GLU A 228 -12.94 -30.03 31.33
CA GLU A 228 -12.23 -30.70 32.41
C GLU A 228 -10.83 -30.10 32.59
N LEU A 229 -10.50 -29.70 33.82
CA LEU A 229 -9.18 -29.19 34.18
C LEU A 229 -8.55 -30.11 35.24
N PRO A 230 -7.31 -30.60 35.04
CA PRO A 230 -6.62 -31.36 36.07
C PRO A 230 -6.14 -30.39 37.16
N GLY A 231 -6.97 -30.15 38.18
CA GLY A 231 -6.59 -29.40 39.38
C GLY A 231 -5.98 -28.01 39.11
N SER A 232 -4.83 -27.70 39.74
CA SER A 232 -4.17 -26.41 39.57
C SER A 232 -3.33 -26.35 38.29
N LEU A 233 -3.25 -25.19 37.65
CA LEU A 233 -2.42 -25.01 36.45
C LEU A 233 -0.96 -25.41 36.63
N LEU A 234 -0.41 -25.25 37.85
CA LEU A 234 0.98 -25.59 38.15
C LEU A 234 1.20 -27.10 38.17
N ASP A 235 0.20 -27.86 38.62
CA ASP A 235 0.23 -29.33 38.62
C ASP A 235 0.05 -29.92 37.20
N SER A 236 -0.52 -29.13 36.29
CA SER A 236 -0.74 -29.49 34.89
C SER A 236 0.47 -29.25 33.97
N VAL A 237 1.55 -28.64 34.48
CA VAL A 237 2.78 -28.41 33.72
C VAL A 237 3.44 -29.74 33.41
N ARG A 238 3.44 -30.13 32.12
CA ARG A 238 4.18 -31.30 31.64
C ARG A 238 5.45 -30.86 30.95
N LEU A 239 6.58 -31.41 31.39
CA LEU A 239 7.86 -31.19 30.74
C LEU A 239 7.90 -31.89 29.38
N PRO A 240 8.57 -31.29 28.37
CA PRO A 240 8.71 -31.90 27.06
C PRO A 240 9.55 -33.18 27.13
N GLU A 241 9.12 -34.21 26.39
CA GLU A 241 9.83 -35.48 26.26
C GLU A 241 10.53 -35.57 24.91
N LEU A 242 11.73 -36.16 24.90
CA LEU A 242 12.43 -36.43 23.64
C LEU A 242 11.75 -37.59 22.90
N PRO A 243 11.72 -37.56 21.57
CA PRO A 243 11.11 -38.62 20.79
C PRO A 243 11.93 -39.92 20.86
N ASP A 244 11.26 -41.06 21.03
CA ASP A 244 11.89 -42.39 21.05
C ASP A 244 12.26 -42.93 19.65
N GLY A 245 12.31 -42.06 18.62
CA GLY A 245 12.61 -42.42 17.24
C GLY A 245 12.00 -41.44 16.22
N ARG A 246 12.00 -41.80 14.94
CA ARG A 246 11.40 -41.00 13.84
C ARG A 246 11.92 -39.55 13.76
N TRP A 247 13.20 -39.34 14.08
CA TRP A 247 13.86 -38.03 14.07
C TRP A 247 13.64 -37.23 12.77
N GLY A 248 13.55 -37.90 11.61
CA GLY A 248 13.22 -37.23 10.35
C GLY A 248 11.81 -36.62 10.31
N ALA A 249 10.81 -37.33 10.84
CA ALA A 249 9.43 -36.83 10.93
C ALA A 249 9.31 -35.72 11.98
N VAL A 250 10.03 -35.84 13.10
CA VAL A 250 10.11 -34.79 14.13
C VAL A 250 10.80 -33.54 13.58
N ALA A 251 11.92 -33.70 12.85
CA ALA A 251 12.61 -32.57 12.22
C ALA A 251 11.72 -31.85 11.20
N LEU A 252 10.94 -32.62 10.41
CA LEU A 252 9.94 -32.05 9.52
C LEU A 252 8.86 -31.32 10.32
N ALA A 253 8.33 -31.89 11.40
CA ALA A 253 7.35 -31.23 12.26
C ALA A 253 7.87 -29.92 12.89
N VAL A 254 9.12 -29.90 13.35
CA VAL A 254 9.81 -28.69 13.85
C VAL A 254 9.91 -27.64 12.75
N PHE A 255 10.31 -28.03 11.54
CA PHE A 255 10.38 -27.13 10.39
C PHE A 255 9.00 -26.57 10.03
N THR A 256 7.99 -27.42 9.92
CA THR A 256 6.60 -27.07 9.65
C THR A 256 6.06 -26.06 10.67
N MET A 257 6.20 -26.37 11.96
CA MET A 257 5.79 -25.48 13.05
C MET A 257 6.50 -24.13 12.95
N THR A 258 7.82 -24.15 12.74
CA THR A 258 8.64 -22.94 12.62
C THR A 258 8.13 -22.05 11.49
N VAL A 259 7.94 -22.60 10.28
CA VAL A 259 7.51 -21.82 9.11
C VAL A 259 6.13 -21.22 9.34
N ILE A 260 5.15 -22.03 9.75
CA ILE A 260 3.77 -21.57 9.90
C ILE A 260 3.67 -20.53 11.02
N ALA A 261 4.24 -20.81 12.20
CA ALA A 261 4.20 -19.88 13.34
C ALA A 261 4.90 -18.54 13.02
N SER A 262 5.99 -18.58 12.25
CA SER A 262 6.70 -17.37 11.82
C SER A 262 5.90 -16.56 10.83
N VAL A 263 5.38 -17.20 9.77
CA VAL A 263 4.61 -16.54 8.73
C VAL A 263 3.34 -15.92 9.31
N GLU A 264 2.58 -16.67 10.12
CA GLU A 264 1.35 -16.17 10.73
C GLU A 264 1.62 -14.96 11.64
N SER A 265 2.66 -15.04 12.49
CA SER A 265 3.00 -13.93 13.38
C SER A 265 3.46 -12.67 12.64
N LEU A 266 4.29 -12.83 11.60
CA LEU A 266 4.80 -11.70 10.82
C LEU A 266 3.70 -11.03 10.00
N LEU A 267 2.79 -11.82 9.41
CA LEU A 267 1.64 -11.29 8.70
C LEU A 267 0.65 -10.58 9.63
N SER A 268 0.45 -11.13 10.83
CA SER A 268 -0.31 -10.47 11.89
C SER A 268 0.35 -9.14 12.28
N ALA A 269 1.67 -9.11 12.42
CA ALA A 269 2.41 -7.90 12.79
C ALA A 269 2.24 -6.81 11.72
N VAL A 270 2.35 -7.17 10.45
CA VAL A 270 2.14 -6.27 9.31
C VAL A 270 0.70 -5.77 9.25
N ALA A 271 -0.28 -6.65 9.50
CA ALA A 271 -1.69 -6.27 9.49
C ALA A 271 -2.01 -5.31 10.66
N VAL A 272 -1.47 -5.57 11.85
CA VAL A 272 -1.61 -4.69 13.02
C VAL A 272 -0.92 -3.36 12.80
N ASP A 273 0.25 -3.34 12.14
CA ASP A 273 0.97 -2.11 11.80
C ASP A 273 0.17 -1.20 10.87
N LYS A 274 -0.74 -1.77 10.06
CA LYS A 274 -1.67 -1.01 9.21
C LYS A 274 -2.90 -0.47 9.95
N LEU A 275 -3.24 -1.03 11.11
CA LEU A 275 -4.41 -0.61 11.90
C LEU A 275 -4.11 0.55 12.86
N LYS A 276 -2.82 0.81 13.14
CA LYS A 276 -2.43 1.90 14.04
C LYS A 276 -2.40 3.23 13.27
N ASP A 277 -2.89 4.30 13.90
CA ASP A 277 -2.80 5.65 13.31
C ASP A 277 -1.41 6.29 13.52
N ARG A 278 -0.72 5.91 14.60
CA ARG A 278 0.53 6.53 15.06
C ARG A 278 1.45 5.52 15.73
N GLY A 279 2.77 5.73 15.61
CA GLY A 279 3.79 4.97 16.32
C GLY A 279 4.78 4.24 15.41
N ARG A 280 5.89 3.76 15.99
CA ARG A 280 6.98 3.11 15.25
C ARG A 280 6.49 1.83 14.57
N SER A 281 6.93 1.58 13.34
CA SER A 281 6.68 0.32 12.63
C SER A 281 7.22 -0.90 13.37
N ALA A 282 6.52 -2.02 13.17
CA ALA A 282 6.90 -3.32 13.70
C ALA A 282 8.30 -3.70 13.21
N ASP A 283 9.15 -4.11 14.15
CA ASP A 283 10.46 -4.69 13.86
C ASP A 283 10.28 -6.20 13.69
N LEU A 284 10.20 -6.66 12.44
CA LEU A 284 9.86 -8.04 12.09
C LEU A 284 10.90 -9.06 12.58
N ASP A 285 12.19 -8.71 12.53
CA ASP A 285 13.26 -9.59 12.99
C ASP A 285 13.18 -9.78 14.51
N ARG A 286 12.95 -8.67 15.24
CA ARG A 286 12.72 -8.73 16.69
C ARG A 286 11.40 -9.43 17.04
N GLU A 287 10.36 -9.26 16.23
CA GLU A 287 9.10 -9.97 16.41
C GLU A 287 9.30 -11.47 16.33
N LEU A 288 10.06 -11.94 15.35
CA LEU A 288 10.38 -13.35 15.19
C LEU A 288 11.18 -13.91 16.37
N VAL A 289 12.15 -13.15 16.90
CA VAL A 289 12.86 -13.51 18.15
C VAL A 289 11.90 -13.60 19.34
N GLY A 290 10.98 -12.64 19.49
CA GLY A 290 9.99 -12.62 20.57
C GLY A 290 9.03 -13.81 20.52
N GLN A 291 8.55 -14.17 19.32
CA GLN A 291 7.74 -15.37 19.12
C GLN A 291 8.52 -16.65 19.40
N GLY A 292 9.76 -16.74 18.91
CA GLY A 292 10.59 -17.91 19.15
C GLY A 292 10.84 -18.16 20.63
N ALA A 293 11.13 -17.09 21.39
CA ALA A 293 11.25 -17.16 22.84
C ALA A 293 9.92 -17.58 23.51
N ALA A 294 8.78 -17.05 23.05
CA ALA A 294 7.47 -17.44 23.57
C ALA A 294 7.14 -18.91 23.27
N ASN A 295 7.44 -19.42 22.08
CA ASN A 295 7.26 -20.83 21.72
C ASN A 295 8.17 -21.74 22.53
N ALA A 296 9.43 -21.36 22.73
CA ALA A 296 10.35 -22.10 23.59
C ALA A 296 9.81 -22.20 25.03
N VAL A 297 9.37 -21.08 25.61
CA VAL A 297 8.80 -21.08 26.98
C VAL A 297 7.47 -21.82 27.04
N SER A 298 6.60 -21.66 26.04
CA SER A 298 5.29 -22.32 26.02
C SER A 298 5.46 -23.83 25.96
N GLY A 299 6.27 -24.35 25.04
CA GLY A 299 6.55 -25.79 24.93
C GLY A 299 7.22 -26.35 26.19
N LEU A 300 8.12 -25.61 26.84
CA LEU A 300 8.75 -26.04 28.10
C LEU A 300 7.74 -26.18 29.25
N LEU A 301 6.70 -25.35 29.25
CA LEU A 301 5.64 -25.37 30.27
C LEU A 301 4.48 -26.30 29.90
N GLY A 302 4.57 -27.04 28.79
CA GLY A 302 3.48 -27.90 28.31
C GLY A 302 2.30 -27.11 27.72
N GLY A 303 2.57 -25.93 27.15
CA GLY A 303 1.61 -25.08 26.46
C GLY A 303 1.56 -25.31 24.95
N LEU A 304 0.47 -24.87 24.33
CA LEU A 304 0.34 -24.82 22.87
C LEU A 304 1.37 -23.88 22.23
N PRO A 305 1.69 -24.05 20.93
CA PRO A 305 2.42 -23.04 20.20
C PRO A 305 1.69 -21.69 20.21
N VAL A 306 2.49 -20.65 20.17
CA VAL A 306 2.13 -19.24 20.25
C VAL A 306 2.46 -18.57 18.91
N THR A 307 1.51 -17.79 18.40
CA THR A 307 1.74 -16.89 17.26
C THR A 307 1.07 -15.54 17.49
N GLY A 308 1.39 -14.54 16.66
CA GLY A 308 0.65 -13.28 16.62
C GLY A 308 -0.77 -13.49 16.09
N VAL A 309 -1.79 -13.19 16.89
CA VAL A 309 -3.20 -13.43 16.50
C VAL A 309 -3.88 -12.13 16.06
N ILE A 310 -4.26 -12.04 14.79
CA ILE A 310 -4.83 -10.81 14.22
C ILE A 310 -6.17 -10.41 14.87
N VAL A 311 -7.00 -11.37 15.26
CA VAL A 311 -8.30 -11.09 15.89
C VAL A 311 -8.11 -10.43 17.27
N ARG A 312 -7.17 -10.95 18.08
CA ARG A 312 -6.85 -10.37 19.39
C ARG A 312 -6.15 -9.02 19.25
N SER A 313 -5.22 -8.93 18.31
CA SER A 313 -4.44 -7.71 18.08
C SER A 313 -5.29 -6.58 17.49
N SER A 314 -6.20 -6.87 16.56
CA SER A 314 -7.14 -5.88 16.05
C SER A 314 -8.14 -5.42 17.12
N THR A 315 -8.59 -6.33 17.99
CA THR A 315 -9.40 -5.98 19.18
C THR A 315 -8.61 -5.09 20.15
N ASN A 316 -7.33 -5.38 20.35
CA ASN A 316 -6.44 -4.58 21.20
C ASN A 316 -6.32 -3.14 20.69
N VAL A 317 -6.07 -2.98 19.39
CA VAL A 317 -6.00 -1.68 18.72
C VAL A 317 -7.36 -0.96 18.77
N ALA A 318 -8.46 -1.67 18.45
CA ALA A 318 -9.81 -1.10 18.47
C ALA A 318 -10.26 -0.68 19.89
N ALA A 319 -9.80 -1.36 20.93
CA ALA A 319 -10.03 -1.00 22.33
C ALA A 319 -9.14 0.18 22.80
N GLY A 320 -8.31 0.74 21.91
CA GLY A 320 -7.52 1.94 22.13
C GLY A 320 -6.13 1.70 22.74
N ALA A 321 -5.59 0.48 22.69
CA ALA A 321 -4.25 0.19 23.19
C ALA A 321 -3.19 1.06 22.51
N ARG A 322 -2.21 1.50 23.30
CA ARG A 322 -1.14 2.40 22.85
C ARG A 322 0.24 1.80 22.99
N THR A 323 0.42 0.86 23.92
CA THR A 323 1.73 0.25 24.16
C THR A 323 1.67 -1.27 24.35
N ARG A 324 2.85 -1.90 24.38
CA ARG A 324 3.03 -3.33 24.68
C ARG A 324 2.52 -3.74 26.07
N ALA A 325 2.31 -2.77 26.97
CA ALA A 325 1.76 -3.06 28.29
C ALA A 325 0.37 -3.69 28.21
N SER A 326 -0.45 -3.36 27.20
CA SER A 326 -1.77 -3.98 27.03
C SER A 326 -1.67 -5.50 26.82
N ALA A 327 -0.76 -5.95 25.94
CA ALA A 327 -0.54 -7.38 25.67
C ALA A 327 0.00 -8.13 26.91
N VAL A 328 0.92 -7.50 27.65
CA VAL A 328 1.48 -8.07 28.88
C VAL A 328 0.42 -8.17 29.98
N LEU A 329 -0.35 -7.10 30.20
CA LEU A 329 -1.46 -7.08 31.17
C LEU A 329 -2.50 -8.14 30.82
N HIS A 330 -2.81 -8.33 29.54
CA HIS A 330 -3.68 -9.41 29.08
C HIS A 330 -3.19 -10.78 29.55
N GLY A 331 -1.91 -11.12 29.33
CA GLY A 331 -1.34 -12.39 29.79
C GLY A 331 -1.38 -12.54 31.31
N VAL A 332 -1.18 -11.44 32.05
CA VAL A 332 -1.34 -11.41 33.52
C VAL A 332 -2.78 -11.66 33.95
N TRP A 333 -3.77 -11.08 33.26
CA TRP A 333 -5.19 -11.33 33.57
C TRP A 333 -5.58 -12.78 33.30
N VAL A 334 -5.09 -13.38 32.21
CA VAL A 334 -5.27 -14.81 31.95
C VAL A 334 -4.71 -15.62 33.11
N LEU A 335 -3.47 -15.38 33.52
CA LEU A 335 -2.81 -16.10 34.61
C LEU A 335 -3.58 -15.96 35.93
N LEU A 336 -3.99 -14.75 36.30
CA LEU A 336 -4.74 -14.50 37.53
C LEU A 336 -6.11 -15.19 37.49
N PHE A 337 -6.84 -15.06 36.39
CA PHE A 337 -8.14 -15.68 36.22
C PHE A 337 -8.04 -17.21 36.27
N SER A 338 -7.05 -17.78 35.59
CA SER A 338 -6.87 -19.23 35.53
C SER A 338 -6.40 -19.84 36.85
N LEU A 339 -5.76 -19.07 37.74
CA LEU A 339 -5.39 -19.54 39.08
C LEU A 339 -6.52 -19.36 40.11
N LEU A 340 -7.35 -18.31 39.96
CA LEU A 340 -8.35 -17.94 40.96
C LEU A 340 -9.76 -18.49 40.67
N LEU A 341 -10.08 -18.76 39.39
CA LEU A 341 -11.44 -19.05 38.94
C LEU A 341 -11.54 -20.35 38.13
N VAL A 342 -10.74 -21.38 38.47
CA VAL A 342 -10.76 -22.71 37.84
C VAL A 342 -12.18 -23.29 37.81
N GLY A 343 -12.89 -23.27 38.95
CA GLY A 343 -14.25 -23.82 39.04
C GLY A 343 -15.30 -23.07 38.20
N LEU A 344 -15.01 -21.86 37.70
CA LEU A 344 -15.87 -21.17 36.73
C LEU A 344 -15.58 -21.65 35.31
N ILE A 345 -14.32 -21.97 34.99
CA ILE A 345 -13.92 -22.50 33.68
C ILE A 345 -14.50 -23.91 33.48
N GLU A 346 -14.48 -24.74 34.51
CA GLU A 346 -15.03 -26.12 34.47
C GLU A 346 -16.55 -26.17 34.25
N GLN A 347 -17.26 -25.06 34.49
CA GLN A 347 -18.69 -25.00 34.21
C GLN A 347 -18.99 -24.85 32.73
N VAL A 348 -18.02 -24.45 31.90
CA VAL A 348 -18.25 -24.14 30.48
C VAL A 348 -18.51 -25.43 29.69
N PRO A 349 -19.66 -25.54 28.98
CA PRO A 349 -19.92 -26.67 28.09
C PRO A 349 -18.99 -26.68 26.87
N MET A 350 -18.56 -27.86 26.44
CA MET A 350 -17.72 -28.06 25.26
C MET A 350 -18.42 -27.58 23.98
N ALA A 351 -19.72 -27.86 23.86
CA ALA A 351 -20.54 -27.39 22.75
C ALA A 351 -20.59 -25.85 22.63
N ALA A 352 -20.46 -25.12 23.74
CA ALA A 352 -20.38 -23.66 23.73
C ALA A 352 -19.08 -23.17 23.07
N LEU A 353 -17.95 -23.83 23.36
CA LEU A 353 -16.67 -23.55 22.71
C LEU A 353 -16.70 -23.93 21.22
N ALA A 354 -17.34 -25.05 20.87
CA ALA A 354 -17.54 -25.46 19.48
C ALA A 354 -18.32 -24.41 18.68
N GLY A 355 -19.44 -23.90 19.22
CA GLY A 355 -20.21 -22.83 18.57
C GLY A 355 -19.41 -21.54 18.36
N LEU A 356 -18.55 -21.17 19.32
CA LEU A 356 -17.61 -20.06 19.16
C LEU A 356 -16.61 -20.32 18.02
N LEU A 357 -16.03 -21.52 17.94
CA LEU A 357 -15.05 -21.84 16.91
C LEU A 357 -15.67 -21.97 15.52
N VAL A 358 -16.90 -22.48 15.40
CA VAL A 358 -17.66 -22.47 14.14
C VAL A 358 -17.84 -21.03 13.65
N TYR A 359 -18.25 -20.11 14.53
CA TYR A 359 -18.35 -18.68 14.18
C TYR A 359 -17.01 -18.09 13.74
N VAL A 360 -15.93 -18.38 14.47
CA VAL A 360 -14.58 -17.90 14.13
C VAL A 360 -14.13 -18.46 12.78
N GLY A 361 -14.36 -19.75 12.52
CA GLY A 361 -14.07 -20.41 11.26
C GLY A 361 -14.74 -19.70 10.09
N PHE A 362 -16.05 -19.46 10.18
CA PHE A 362 -16.79 -18.70 9.15
C PHE A 362 -16.30 -17.26 8.98
N LYS A 363 -15.90 -16.59 10.08
CA LYS A 363 -15.40 -15.20 10.04
C LYS A 363 -14.06 -15.05 9.31
N LEU A 364 -13.28 -16.13 9.20
CA LEU A 364 -12.05 -16.15 8.39
C LEU A 364 -12.35 -16.17 6.87
N LEU A 365 -13.55 -16.57 6.46
CA LEU A 365 -13.98 -16.54 5.06
C LEU A 365 -14.54 -15.16 4.69
N LYS A 366 -13.69 -14.27 4.17
CA LYS A 366 -14.12 -12.94 3.73
C LYS A 366 -14.39 -12.90 2.23
N LEU A 367 -15.62 -12.52 1.84
CA LEU A 367 -15.98 -12.31 0.43
C LEU A 367 -15.14 -11.21 -0.25
N GLN A 368 -14.64 -10.25 0.51
CA GLN A 368 -13.79 -9.16 -0.01
C GLN A 368 -12.46 -9.70 -0.54
N ASP A 369 -11.89 -10.72 0.10
CA ASP A 369 -10.61 -11.30 -0.28
C ASP A 369 -10.75 -12.02 -1.64
N VAL A 370 -11.86 -12.74 -1.85
CA VAL A 370 -12.20 -13.39 -3.12
C VAL A 370 -12.38 -12.35 -4.24
N ARG A 371 -13.12 -11.27 -3.98
CA ARG A 371 -13.33 -10.18 -4.96
C ARG A 371 -12.01 -9.48 -5.32
N THR A 372 -11.12 -9.30 -4.35
CA THR A 372 -9.80 -8.70 -4.57
C THR A 372 -8.91 -9.62 -5.40
N ALA A 373 -8.87 -10.91 -5.09
CA ALA A 373 -8.14 -11.91 -5.86
C ALA A 373 -8.65 -12.00 -7.31
N LEU A 374 -9.96 -11.88 -7.53
CA LEU A 374 -10.56 -11.81 -8.86
C LEU A 374 -10.09 -10.57 -9.65
N ARG A 375 -10.13 -9.38 -9.04
CA ARG A 375 -9.69 -8.12 -9.68
C ARG A 375 -8.20 -8.13 -10.03
N GLN A 376 -7.37 -8.77 -9.21
CA GLN A 376 -5.92 -8.80 -9.40
C GLN A 376 -5.42 -10.01 -10.22
N SER A 377 -6.32 -10.82 -10.78
CA SER A 377 -5.96 -12.06 -11.51
C SER A 377 -5.13 -13.06 -10.68
N GLU A 378 -5.31 -13.06 -9.35
CA GLU A 378 -4.67 -13.98 -8.40
C GLU A 378 -5.65 -15.08 -7.92
N LEU A 379 -6.86 -15.14 -8.49
CA LEU A 379 -7.88 -16.13 -8.13
C LEU A 379 -7.38 -17.59 -8.20
N PRO A 380 -6.58 -18.02 -9.21
CA PRO A 380 -6.07 -19.39 -9.23
C PRO A 380 -5.21 -19.71 -8.00
N VAL A 381 -4.35 -18.79 -7.58
CA VAL A 381 -3.49 -18.94 -6.40
C VAL A 381 -4.35 -19.09 -5.14
N TYR A 382 -5.35 -18.23 -4.98
CA TYR A 382 -6.27 -18.29 -3.83
C TYR A 382 -7.02 -19.63 -3.76
N VAL A 383 -7.70 -20.02 -4.85
CA VAL A 383 -8.51 -21.25 -4.88
C VAL A 383 -7.67 -22.50 -4.70
N THR A 384 -6.51 -22.59 -5.36
CA THR A 384 -5.58 -23.72 -5.17
C THR A 384 -5.10 -23.81 -3.73
N THR A 385 -4.76 -22.67 -3.10
CA THR A 385 -4.34 -22.66 -1.70
C THR A 385 -5.45 -23.17 -0.78
N VAL A 386 -6.68 -22.66 -0.92
CA VAL A 386 -7.84 -23.12 -0.12
C VAL A 386 -8.04 -24.63 -0.27
N THR A 387 -8.13 -25.11 -1.50
CA THR A 387 -8.35 -26.53 -1.80
C THR A 387 -7.25 -27.41 -1.20
N CYS A 388 -5.98 -27.04 -1.38
CA CYS A 388 -4.88 -27.83 -0.83
C CYS A 388 -4.84 -27.80 0.71
N VAL A 389 -5.16 -26.68 1.36
CA VAL A 389 -5.25 -26.62 2.83
C VAL A 389 -6.39 -27.50 3.37
N VAL A 390 -7.52 -27.55 2.68
CA VAL A 390 -8.68 -28.35 3.11
C VAL A 390 -8.45 -29.85 2.91
N PHE A 391 -7.87 -30.27 1.77
CA PHE A 391 -7.80 -31.70 1.40
C PHE A 391 -6.45 -32.38 1.64
N LEU A 392 -5.35 -31.62 1.76
CA LEU A 392 -4.02 -32.18 2.05
C LEU A 392 -3.66 -31.86 3.50
N ASP A 393 -3.03 -30.72 3.70
CA ASP A 393 -2.70 -30.14 4.99
C ASP A 393 -2.31 -28.67 4.81
N LEU A 394 -2.15 -27.95 5.93
CA LEU A 394 -1.82 -26.53 5.93
C LEU A 394 -0.46 -26.23 5.25
N LEU A 395 0.56 -27.03 5.51
CA LEU A 395 1.91 -26.77 4.99
C LEU A 395 1.94 -26.93 3.47
N MET A 396 1.47 -28.07 2.98
CA MET A 396 1.41 -28.38 1.55
C MET A 396 0.54 -27.37 0.82
N GLY A 397 -0.57 -26.94 1.42
CA GLY A 397 -1.41 -25.88 0.87
C GLY A 397 -0.67 -24.56 0.67
N VAL A 398 0.09 -24.11 1.68
CA VAL A 398 0.89 -22.88 1.58
C VAL A 398 2.03 -23.01 0.59
N LEU A 399 2.76 -24.14 0.59
CA LEU A 399 3.88 -24.38 -0.33
C LEU A 399 3.42 -24.44 -1.79
N ILE A 400 2.33 -25.14 -2.08
CA ILE A 400 1.75 -25.24 -3.42
C ILE A 400 1.21 -23.87 -3.85
N GLY A 401 0.51 -23.16 -2.97
CA GLY A 401 0.03 -21.79 -3.23
C GLY A 401 1.16 -20.82 -3.55
N PHE A 402 2.23 -20.85 -2.76
CA PHE A 402 3.43 -20.04 -2.99
C PHE A 402 4.11 -20.40 -4.32
N ALA A 403 4.32 -21.70 -4.60
CA ALA A 403 4.91 -22.16 -5.85
C ALA A 403 4.08 -21.71 -7.07
N LEU A 404 2.74 -21.79 -6.99
CA LEU A 404 1.85 -21.31 -8.04
C LEU A 404 1.93 -19.77 -8.19
N SER A 405 2.02 -19.03 -7.09
CA SER A 405 2.19 -17.57 -7.13
C SER A 405 3.51 -17.19 -7.84
N VAL A 406 4.60 -17.87 -7.52
CA VAL A 406 5.89 -17.68 -8.21
C VAL A 406 5.78 -18.05 -9.69
N ALA A 407 5.10 -19.15 -10.03
CA ALA A 407 4.90 -19.56 -11.42
C ALA A 407 4.05 -18.54 -12.22
N VAL A 408 2.99 -17.98 -11.62
CA VAL A 408 2.16 -16.93 -12.24
C VAL A 408 2.97 -15.65 -12.42
N MET A 409 3.76 -15.25 -11.42
CA MET A 409 4.67 -14.11 -11.52
C MET A 409 5.68 -14.30 -12.66
N LEU A 410 6.36 -15.44 -12.69
CA LEU A 410 7.30 -15.80 -13.76
C LEU A 410 6.63 -15.76 -15.12
N ARG A 411 5.41 -16.31 -15.25
CA ARG A 411 4.66 -16.25 -16.51
C ARG A 411 4.37 -14.81 -16.93
N ARG A 412 3.99 -13.92 -16.00
CA ARG A 412 3.75 -12.49 -16.30
C ARG A 412 5.03 -11.78 -16.76
N VAL A 413 6.16 -12.04 -16.12
CA VAL A 413 7.46 -11.45 -16.48
C VAL A 413 7.97 -11.95 -17.83
N VAL A 414 7.77 -13.24 -18.13
CA VAL A 414 8.25 -13.86 -19.37
C VAL A 414 7.37 -13.50 -20.58
N TRP A 415 6.10 -13.19 -20.36
CA TRP A 415 5.12 -12.98 -21.42
C TRP A 415 4.99 -11.50 -21.80
N ALA A 416 5.97 -11.00 -22.56
CA ALA A 416 5.88 -9.70 -23.23
C ALA A 416 4.63 -9.62 -24.13
N LYS A 417 3.95 -8.47 -24.13
CA LYS A 417 2.85 -8.19 -25.05
C LYS A 417 3.45 -7.65 -26.34
N LEU A 418 3.31 -8.44 -27.41
CA LEU A 418 3.75 -8.07 -28.76
C LEU A 418 2.51 -7.83 -29.61
N ARG A 419 2.39 -6.65 -30.21
CA ARG A 419 1.31 -6.30 -31.14
C ARG A 419 1.91 -5.86 -32.47
N VAL A 420 1.31 -6.31 -33.56
CA VAL A 420 1.65 -5.84 -34.91
C VAL A 420 0.40 -5.22 -35.50
N SER A 421 0.53 -3.99 -35.96
CA SER A 421 -0.50 -3.27 -36.69
C SER A 421 -0.02 -2.97 -38.09
N ARG A 422 -0.92 -3.11 -39.06
CA ARG A 422 -0.71 -2.68 -40.44
C ARG A 422 -1.52 -1.42 -40.66
N THR A 423 -0.85 -0.36 -41.10
CA THR A 423 -1.51 0.91 -41.46
C THR A 423 -1.46 1.04 -42.99
N PRO A 424 -2.59 0.83 -43.69
CA PRO A 424 -2.62 1.03 -45.14
C PRO A 424 -2.49 2.52 -45.46
N VAL A 425 -1.50 2.87 -46.29
CA VAL A 425 -1.26 4.24 -46.77
C VAL A 425 -1.82 4.38 -48.19
N PRO A 426 -2.80 5.26 -48.45
CA PRO A 426 -3.32 5.45 -49.80
C PRO A 426 -2.24 5.96 -50.75
N GLY A 427 -1.90 5.17 -51.78
CA GLY A 427 -0.93 5.56 -52.81
C GLY A 427 0.56 5.32 -52.47
N GLY A 428 0.87 4.62 -51.37
CA GLY A 428 2.23 4.25 -50.96
C GLY A 428 2.34 2.81 -50.45
N PRO A 429 3.55 2.31 -50.12
CA PRO A 429 3.72 1.01 -49.50
C PRO A 429 3.06 0.96 -48.12
N ASP A 430 2.51 -0.20 -47.74
CA ASP A 430 1.93 -0.41 -46.42
C ASP A 430 2.97 -0.18 -45.31
N HIS A 431 2.58 0.55 -44.28
CA HIS A 431 3.44 0.85 -43.14
C HIS A 431 3.17 -0.11 -41.99
N TRP A 432 4.18 -0.85 -41.55
CA TRP A 432 4.07 -1.82 -40.46
C TRP A 432 4.52 -1.21 -39.15
N THR A 433 3.76 -1.40 -38.09
CA THR A 433 4.14 -0.96 -36.74
C THR A 433 4.16 -2.15 -35.80
N VAL A 434 5.32 -2.43 -35.21
CA VAL A 434 5.53 -3.48 -34.21
C VAL A 434 5.66 -2.80 -32.86
N VAL A 435 4.65 -2.96 -32.00
CA VAL A 435 4.66 -2.42 -30.64
C VAL A 435 5.01 -3.53 -29.67
N VAL A 436 6.07 -3.31 -28.88
CA VAL A 436 6.56 -4.25 -27.88
C VAL A 436 6.44 -3.64 -26.49
N GLU A 437 5.61 -4.24 -25.65
CA GLU A 437 5.33 -3.78 -24.29
C GLU A 437 5.79 -4.80 -23.24
N GLY A 438 6.43 -4.30 -22.17
CA GLY A 438 6.77 -5.07 -20.96
C GLY A 438 8.25 -5.48 -20.85
N THR A 439 8.53 -6.68 -20.37
CA THR A 439 9.92 -7.16 -20.18
C THR A 439 10.37 -8.03 -21.36
N LEU A 440 11.42 -7.61 -22.06
CA LEU A 440 12.07 -8.40 -23.11
C LEU A 440 13.29 -9.13 -22.56
N SER A 441 13.14 -10.44 -22.38
CA SER A 441 14.23 -11.34 -21.99
C SER A 441 14.45 -12.42 -23.05
N PHE A 442 15.53 -13.20 -22.92
CA PHE A 442 15.89 -14.28 -23.82
C PHE A 442 14.76 -15.30 -23.99
N LEU A 443 13.89 -15.43 -22.99
CA LEU A 443 12.70 -16.28 -23.03
C LEU A 443 11.60 -15.75 -23.99
N SER A 444 11.63 -14.47 -24.32
CA SER A 444 10.69 -13.81 -25.23
C SER A 444 11.13 -13.90 -26.71
N ILE A 445 12.39 -14.24 -26.99
CA ILE A 445 12.96 -14.33 -28.36
C ILE A 445 12.12 -15.19 -29.31
N PRO A 446 11.67 -16.42 -28.96
CA PRO A 446 10.88 -17.24 -29.90
C PRO A 446 9.56 -16.59 -30.31
N ARG A 447 8.95 -15.80 -29.42
CA ARG A 447 7.72 -15.05 -29.74
C ARG A 447 8.02 -13.80 -30.55
N LEU A 448 9.06 -13.06 -30.17
CA LEU A 448 9.51 -11.89 -30.91
C LEU A 448 9.85 -12.27 -32.36
N SER A 449 10.64 -13.33 -32.56
CA SER A 449 10.97 -13.86 -33.88
C SER A 449 9.74 -14.22 -34.71
N ARG A 450 8.76 -14.90 -34.10
CA ARG A 450 7.49 -15.23 -34.76
C ARG A 450 6.70 -13.98 -35.15
N VAL A 451 6.71 -12.95 -34.33
CA VAL A 451 5.99 -11.69 -34.60
C VAL A 451 6.67 -10.91 -35.71
N LEU A 452 7.99 -10.79 -35.64
CA LEU A 452 8.82 -10.13 -36.67
C LEU A 452 8.74 -10.85 -38.02
N SER A 453 8.55 -12.18 -38.05
CA SER A 453 8.39 -12.93 -39.31
C SER A 453 7.06 -12.68 -40.02
N HIS A 454 6.09 -12.01 -39.40
CA HIS A 454 4.85 -11.60 -40.09
C HIS A 454 5.04 -10.32 -40.92
N VAL A 455 6.14 -9.62 -40.72
CA VAL A 455 6.49 -8.44 -41.50
C VAL A 455 7.00 -8.89 -42.87
N PRO A 456 6.39 -8.43 -43.98
CA PRO A 456 6.85 -8.76 -45.33
C PRO A 456 8.24 -8.18 -45.61
N ASP A 457 9.06 -8.94 -46.34
CA ASP A 457 10.38 -8.47 -46.79
C ASP A 457 10.26 -7.16 -47.59
N GLY A 458 11.18 -6.22 -47.36
CA GLY A 458 11.21 -4.94 -48.07
C GLY A 458 10.20 -3.89 -47.60
N ALA A 459 9.31 -4.20 -46.66
CA ALA A 459 8.35 -3.23 -46.14
C ALA A 459 9.00 -2.23 -45.14
N PRO A 460 8.55 -0.97 -45.09
CA PRO A 460 8.93 -0.04 -44.02
C PRO A 460 8.26 -0.42 -42.70
N VAL A 461 9.05 -0.43 -41.61
CA VAL A 461 8.63 -0.89 -40.28
C VAL A 461 9.05 0.08 -39.20
N ASP A 462 8.10 0.48 -38.35
CA ASP A 462 8.40 1.14 -37.07
C ASP A 462 8.32 0.12 -35.94
N VAL A 463 9.40 -0.05 -35.18
CA VAL A 463 9.45 -0.87 -33.97
C VAL A 463 9.43 0.03 -32.75
N GLU A 464 8.30 0.06 -32.06
CA GLU A 464 8.13 0.82 -30.81
C GLU A 464 8.46 -0.07 -29.62
N LEU A 465 9.53 0.26 -28.90
CA LEU A 465 9.97 -0.45 -27.70
C LEU A 465 9.53 0.30 -26.45
N ALA A 466 8.39 -0.10 -25.89
CA ALA A 466 7.88 0.34 -24.59
C ALA A 466 8.18 -0.72 -23.51
N VAL A 467 9.48 -0.95 -23.30
CA VAL A 467 9.96 -2.05 -22.47
C VAL A 467 10.63 -1.56 -21.19
N ASP A 468 10.40 -2.24 -20.07
CA ASP A 468 10.97 -1.91 -18.76
C ASP A 468 12.40 -2.49 -18.60
N PHE A 469 12.69 -3.55 -19.35
CA PHE A 469 13.95 -4.28 -19.34
C PHE A 469 14.17 -4.96 -20.68
N LEU A 470 15.41 -4.88 -21.19
CA LEU A 470 15.88 -5.55 -22.40
C LEU A 470 17.20 -6.24 -22.08
N ASP A 471 17.24 -7.57 -22.20
CA ASP A 471 18.49 -8.31 -22.04
C ASP A 471 19.33 -8.37 -23.31
N HIS A 472 20.60 -8.76 -23.15
CA HIS A 472 21.58 -8.75 -24.24
C HIS A 472 21.20 -9.69 -25.40
N ALA A 473 20.69 -10.88 -25.09
CA ALA A 473 20.29 -11.84 -26.11
C ALA A 473 19.14 -11.33 -26.98
N THR A 474 18.15 -10.67 -26.37
CA THR A 474 17.02 -10.10 -27.12
C THR A 474 17.44 -8.87 -27.91
N TYR A 475 18.35 -8.06 -27.35
CA TYR A 475 18.97 -6.94 -28.07
C TYR A 475 19.70 -7.43 -29.33
N GLU A 476 20.57 -8.43 -29.22
CA GLU A 476 21.29 -8.99 -30.37
C GLU A 476 20.32 -9.54 -31.43
N HIS A 477 19.26 -10.23 -30.99
CA HIS A 477 18.25 -10.76 -31.91
C HIS A 477 17.52 -9.65 -32.69
N LEU A 478 17.17 -8.54 -32.04
CA LEU A 478 16.56 -7.37 -32.69
C LEU A 478 17.49 -6.73 -33.70
N VAL A 479 18.77 -6.55 -33.34
CA VAL A 479 19.80 -5.98 -34.23
C VAL A 479 20.02 -6.88 -35.44
N MET A 480 20.15 -8.20 -35.24
CA MET A 480 20.31 -9.16 -36.33
C MET A 480 19.12 -9.15 -37.29
N TRP A 481 17.89 -9.12 -36.75
CA TRP A 481 16.69 -9.03 -37.58
C TRP A 481 16.64 -7.73 -38.37
N ARG A 482 16.92 -6.58 -37.73
CA ARG A 482 16.98 -5.27 -38.38
C ARG A 482 17.96 -5.28 -39.55
N ASP A 483 19.20 -5.68 -39.29
CA ASP A 483 20.27 -5.69 -40.29
C ASP A 483 19.92 -6.63 -41.46
N GLN A 484 19.20 -7.73 -41.20
CA GLN A 484 18.72 -8.64 -42.23
C GLN A 484 17.59 -8.02 -43.06
N HIS A 485 16.64 -7.34 -42.42
CA HIS A 485 15.50 -6.68 -43.06
C HIS A 485 15.92 -5.48 -43.91
N GLU A 486 16.93 -4.74 -43.46
CA GLU A 486 17.54 -3.64 -44.23
C GLU A 486 18.29 -4.16 -45.46
N LYS A 487 18.95 -5.33 -45.35
CA LYS A 487 19.61 -5.98 -46.49
C LYS A 487 18.63 -6.48 -47.56
N THR A 488 17.40 -6.83 -47.19
CA THR A 488 16.34 -7.22 -48.14
C THR A 488 15.60 -6.01 -48.74
N GLY A 489 16.06 -4.79 -48.46
CA GLY A 489 15.53 -3.55 -49.04
C GLY A 489 14.46 -2.86 -48.18
N GLY A 490 14.20 -3.35 -46.97
CA GLY A 490 13.29 -2.72 -46.02
C GLY A 490 13.93 -1.55 -45.27
N VAL A 491 13.11 -0.74 -44.61
CA VAL A 491 13.57 0.33 -43.71
C VAL A 491 13.00 0.07 -42.33
N VAL A 492 13.84 0.10 -41.30
CA VAL A 492 13.42 -0.12 -39.91
C VAL A 492 13.73 1.11 -39.07
N HIS A 493 12.70 1.69 -38.46
CA HIS A 493 12.85 2.74 -37.46
C HIS A 493 12.55 2.17 -36.07
N VAL A 494 13.52 2.21 -35.17
CA VAL A 494 13.32 1.77 -33.78
C VAL A 494 13.09 2.99 -32.89
N ASP A 495 11.94 3.07 -32.25
CA ASP A 495 11.61 4.12 -31.27
C ASP A 495 11.60 3.54 -29.86
N GLU A 496 12.61 3.88 -29.05
CA GLU A 496 12.73 3.46 -27.65
C GLU A 496 11.97 4.43 -26.73
N VAL A 497 10.85 3.99 -26.15
CA VAL A 497 10.00 4.80 -25.27
C VAL A 497 10.55 4.88 -23.83
N SER A 498 11.46 3.97 -23.46
CA SER A 498 12.01 3.84 -22.10
C SER A 498 13.48 4.24 -22.00
N GLY A 499 13.87 4.92 -20.92
CA GLY A 499 15.25 5.30 -20.60
C GLY A 499 16.16 4.14 -20.18
N ILE A 500 16.18 3.05 -20.96
CA ILE A 500 17.07 1.91 -20.73
C ILE A 500 18.51 2.39 -21.02
N ARG A 501 19.36 2.39 -20.00
CA ARG A 501 20.81 2.51 -20.17
C ARG A 501 21.34 1.21 -20.80
N GLY A 502 21.15 1.10 -22.11
CA GLY A 502 21.45 -0.10 -22.89
C GLY A 502 21.52 0.19 -24.38
N GLY A 503 22.23 1.26 -24.74
CA GLY A 503 22.87 1.49 -26.03
C GLY A 503 22.21 0.97 -27.30
N MET A 504 21.20 1.69 -27.82
CA MET A 504 20.94 1.72 -29.27
C MET A 504 20.77 3.15 -29.79
N SER A 505 21.65 4.07 -29.37
CA SER A 505 21.85 5.34 -30.08
C SER A 505 23.23 5.92 -29.77
N ARG A 506 24.17 5.72 -30.69
CA ARG A 506 25.32 6.62 -30.83
C ARG A 506 25.57 6.89 -32.30
N ARG A 507 24.76 7.81 -32.84
CA ARG A 507 25.14 8.81 -33.85
C ARG A 507 24.12 9.95 -33.79
N GLY A 508 24.46 11.00 -33.05
CA GLY A 508 23.97 12.36 -33.34
C GLY A 508 22.80 12.94 -32.55
N ALA A 509 22.24 12.31 -31.52
CA ALA A 509 21.15 12.92 -30.74
C ALA A 509 21.56 13.14 -29.28
N GLY A 510 21.48 14.40 -28.82
CA GLY A 510 21.75 14.82 -27.45
C GLY A 510 20.87 14.10 -26.43
N ALA A 511 21.28 14.13 -25.16
CA ALA A 511 20.63 13.46 -24.04
C ALA A 511 19.11 13.75 -24.01
N VAL A 512 18.28 12.72 -24.23
CA VAL A 512 16.83 12.82 -24.20
C VAL A 512 16.37 12.65 -22.75
N LEU A 513 15.70 13.67 -22.20
CA LEU A 513 15.06 13.67 -20.89
C LEU A 513 13.99 12.55 -20.78
N PRO A 514 13.60 12.10 -19.57
CA PRO A 514 12.54 11.11 -19.38
C PRO A 514 11.27 11.50 -20.15
N ARG A 515 10.85 10.62 -21.07
CA ARG A 515 9.89 10.90 -22.16
C ARG A 515 8.46 11.21 -21.74
N TRP A 516 8.14 11.20 -20.45
CA TRP A 516 6.87 11.76 -19.97
C TRP A 516 6.79 13.28 -20.22
N PHE A 517 7.95 13.96 -20.28
CA PHE A 517 8.07 15.39 -20.58
C PHE A 517 8.62 15.69 -22.00
N ALA A 518 9.03 14.69 -22.78
CA ALA A 518 9.79 14.93 -24.02
C ALA A 518 9.07 14.53 -25.33
N PRO A 519 7.96 15.17 -25.71
CA PRO A 519 7.54 15.22 -27.12
C PRO A 519 8.19 16.36 -27.91
N TRP A 520 9.12 17.16 -27.36
CA TRP A 520 9.42 18.50 -27.91
C TRP A 520 10.53 18.49 -28.96
N SER A 521 11.46 17.52 -28.89
CA SER A 521 12.68 17.51 -29.70
C SER A 521 12.62 16.69 -30.99
N SER A 522 11.72 15.71 -31.11
CA SER A 522 11.68 14.79 -32.27
C SER A 522 11.25 15.48 -33.58
N TRP A 523 10.33 16.44 -33.49
CA TRP A 523 9.84 17.21 -34.64
C TRP A 523 10.80 18.33 -35.08
N GLN A 524 11.61 18.84 -34.15
CA GLN A 524 12.55 19.93 -34.43
C GLN A 524 13.80 19.44 -35.18
N THR A 525 14.18 18.18 -35.00
CA THR A 525 15.32 17.56 -35.71
C THR A 525 14.99 17.04 -37.11
N SER A 526 13.71 16.94 -37.46
CA SER A 526 13.24 16.32 -38.72
C SER A 526 12.85 17.32 -39.82
N VAL A 527 12.87 18.62 -39.55
CA VAL A 527 12.57 19.66 -40.55
C VAL A 527 13.83 20.50 -40.78
N PRO A 528 14.47 20.44 -41.96
CA PRO A 528 15.55 21.36 -42.32
C PRO A 528 15.01 22.79 -42.18
N ALA A 529 15.79 23.67 -41.54
CA ALA A 529 15.48 25.09 -41.44
C ALA A 529 15.61 25.78 -42.82
N GLN A 530 14.74 25.44 -43.76
CA GLN A 530 14.53 26.20 -44.98
C GLN A 530 13.18 26.88 -44.87
N ARG A 531 13.21 28.21 -44.86
CA ARG A 531 12.05 29.08 -45.03
C ARG A 531 11.49 28.82 -46.42
N HIS A 532 10.58 27.85 -46.56
CA HIS A 532 9.82 27.64 -47.78
C HIS A 532 8.34 27.91 -47.52
N SER A 533 7.73 28.52 -48.54
CA SER A 533 6.46 29.23 -48.55
C SER A 533 5.23 28.32 -48.65
N ASP A 534 5.37 27.02 -48.37
CA ASP A 534 4.25 26.08 -48.43
C ASP A 534 3.64 25.87 -47.04
N HIS A 535 2.42 26.41 -46.87
CA HIS A 535 1.65 26.37 -45.63
C HIS A 535 1.35 24.94 -45.13
N ASP A 536 1.25 23.95 -46.03
CA ASP A 536 0.99 22.55 -45.68
C ASP A 536 2.19 21.85 -45.03
N GLU A 537 3.42 22.25 -45.35
CA GLU A 537 4.62 21.61 -44.81
C GLU A 537 4.95 22.11 -43.40
N ALA A 538 4.60 23.38 -43.10
CA ALA A 538 4.74 23.97 -41.76
C ALA A 538 3.79 23.35 -40.71
N ALA A 539 2.66 22.78 -41.12
CA ALA A 539 1.67 22.17 -40.22
C ALA A 539 1.98 20.71 -39.86
N ARG A 540 2.80 20.00 -40.66
CA ARG A 540 3.12 18.57 -40.47
C ARG A 540 3.63 18.21 -39.05
N PRO A 541 4.53 19.00 -38.42
CA PRO A 541 4.99 18.72 -37.06
C PRO A 541 3.86 18.70 -36.02
N LEU A 542 2.90 19.62 -36.13
CA LEU A 542 1.78 19.73 -35.20
C LEU A 542 0.81 18.56 -35.37
N VAL A 543 0.47 18.22 -36.61
CA VAL A 543 -0.43 17.09 -36.92
C VAL A 543 0.15 15.78 -36.41
N SER A 544 1.44 15.58 -36.60
CA SER A 544 2.08 14.36 -36.14
C SER A 544 2.22 14.32 -34.60
N GLY A 545 2.41 15.48 -33.96
CA GLY A 545 2.28 15.61 -32.49
C GLY A 545 0.90 15.23 -31.96
N VAL A 546 -0.17 15.57 -32.68
CA VAL A 546 -1.54 15.18 -32.31
C VAL A 546 -1.77 13.67 -32.46
N GLN A 547 -1.25 13.06 -33.53
CA GLN A 547 -1.31 11.61 -33.70
C GLN A 547 -0.59 10.88 -32.57
N GLU A 548 0.57 11.40 -32.17
CA GLU A 548 1.34 10.87 -31.05
C GLU A 548 0.60 11.00 -29.72
N TYR A 549 -0.02 12.16 -29.46
CA TYR A 549 -0.88 12.37 -28.31
C TYR A 549 -2.01 11.32 -28.26
N HIS A 550 -2.73 11.10 -29.36
CA HIS A 550 -3.83 10.13 -29.40
C HIS A 550 -3.37 8.68 -29.18
N ARG A 551 -2.18 8.31 -29.68
CA ARG A 551 -1.65 6.95 -29.52
C ARG A 551 -1.10 6.70 -28.12
N ARG A 552 -0.35 7.64 -27.55
CA ARG A 552 0.44 7.41 -26.32
C ARG A 552 -0.12 8.12 -25.09
N SER A 553 -0.46 9.40 -25.19
CA SER A 553 -0.82 10.22 -24.03
C SER A 553 -2.31 10.15 -23.67
N ALA A 554 -3.19 10.11 -24.67
CA ALA A 554 -4.64 10.17 -24.48
C ALA A 554 -5.20 8.99 -23.65
N PRO A 555 -4.77 7.72 -23.83
CA PRO A 555 -5.27 6.63 -22.98
C PRO A 555 -4.92 6.78 -21.50
N LEU A 556 -3.76 7.39 -21.19
CA LEU A 556 -3.29 7.62 -19.82
C LEU A 556 -4.01 8.80 -19.17
N LEU A 557 -4.30 9.84 -19.94
CA LEU A 557 -4.97 11.06 -19.45
C LEU A 557 -6.50 10.97 -19.49
N ARG A 558 -7.07 9.98 -20.19
CA ARG A 558 -8.53 9.82 -20.32
C ARG A 558 -9.27 9.80 -18.98
N PRO A 559 -8.84 9.06 -17.93
CA PRO A 559 -9.55 9.09 -16.65
C PRO A 559 -9.54 10.47 -15.98
N VAL A 560 -8.49 11.27 -16.22
CA VAL A 560 -8.38 12.65 -15.69
C VAL A 560 -9.35 13.57 -16.43
N PHE A 561 -9.37 13.51 -17.76
CA PHE A 561 -10.25 14.35 -18.57
C PHE A 561 -11.73 13.94 -18.49
N GLU A 562 -12.04 12.66 -18.25
CA GLU A 562 -13.41 12.21 -17.95
C GLU A 562 -13.96 12.88 -16.68
N GLY A 563 -13.11 13.14 -15.68
CA GLY A 563 -13.51 13.89 -14.49
C GLY A 563 -13.66 15.40 -14.69
N LEU A 564 -13.10 15.95 -15.78
CA LEU A 564 -13.09 17.38 -16.11
C LEU A 564 -14.03 17.74 -17.27
N SER A 565 -14.78 16.78 -17.83
CA SER A 565 -15.63 17.02 -19.00
C SER A 565 -16.78 17.98 -18.72
N ASP A 566 -17.21 18.05 -17.47
CA ASP A 566 -18.42 18.76 -17.05
C ASP A 566 -18.13 20.17 -16.50
N GLY A 567 -16.85 20.54 -16.29
CA GLY A 567 -16.47 21.83 -15.76
C GLY A 567 -14.99 21.97 -15.39
N GLN A 568 -14.59 23.17 -14.93
CA GLN A 568 -13.24 23.46 -14.44
C GLN A 568 -13.29 24.13 -13.06
N GLU A 569 -12.36 23.79 -12.17
CA GLU A 569 -12.22 24.38 -10.83
C GLU A 569 -10.74 24.69 -10.51
N PRO A 570 -10.13 25.66 -11.23
CA PRO A 570 -8.71 25.98 -11.04
C PRO A 570 -8.44 26.63 -9.69
N GLN A 571 -7.29 26.32 -9.11
CA GLN A 571 -6.87 26.88 -7.82
C GLN A 571 -6.30 28.30 -7.96
N ALA A 572 -5.71 28.60 -9.11
CA ALA A 572 -5.07 29.87 -9.40
C ALA A 572 -5.27 30.31 -10.85
N MET A 573 -5.30 31.62 -11.08
CA MET A 573 -5.10 32.20 -12.40
C MET A 573 -3.62 32.53 -12.58
N PHE A 574 -3.06 32.18 -13.75
CA PHE A 574 -1.65 32.38 -14.08
C PHE A 574 -1.52 33.31 -15.29
N LEU A 575 -1.17 34.58 -15.03
CA LEU A 575 -0.91 35.59 -16.05
C LEU A 575 0.59 35.60 -16.39
N THR A 576 0.94 35.31 -17.64
CA THR A 576 2.34 35.29 -18.07
C THR A 576 2.53 35.76 -19.52
N CYS A 577 3.76 35.70 -20.01
CA CYS A 577 4.11 36.14 -21.35
C CYS A 577 3.64 35.12 -22.42
N ALA A 578 3.30 35.63 -23.61
CA ALA A 578 3.04 34.84 -24.81
C ALA A 578 4.31 34.17 -25.40
N ASP A 579 5.48 34.41 -24.83
CA ASP A 579 6.76 33.80 -25.23
C ASP A 579 6.69 32.27 -25.23
N SER A 580 6.96 31.63 -26.37
CA SER A 580 6.78 30.19 -26.59
C SER A 580 7.64 29.29 -25.69
N ARG A 581 8.66 29.85 -25.03
CA ARG A 581 9.51 29.13 -24.08
C ARG A 581 8.88 28.99 -22.69
N ILE A 582 7.85 29.77 -22.39
CA ILE A 582 7.15 29.73 -21.12
C ILE A 582 6.01 28.72 -21.17
N VAL A 583 6.07 27.72 -20.28
CA VAL A 583 5.06 26.66 -20.16
C VAL A 583 4.63 26.56 -18.70
N PRO A 584 3.55 27.28 -18.30
CA PRO A 584 3.11 27.40 -16.91
C PRO A 584 3.01 26.07 -16.17
N ASN A 585 2.28 25.11 -16.72
CA ASN A 585 2.09 23.79 -16.10
C ASN A 585 3.40 23.04 -15.81
N VAL A 586 4.45 23.27 -16.60
CA VAL A 586 5.76 22.65 -16.38
C VAL A 586 6.49 23.34 -15.24
N ILE A 587 6.52 24.68 -15.24
CA ILE A 587 7.25 25.45 -14.22
C ILE A 587 6.57 25.40 -12.84
N THR A 588 5.25 25.15 -12.79
CA THR A 588 4.48 25.00 -11.53
C THR A 588 4.19 23.54 -11.16
N SER A 589 4.53 22.57 -12.01
CA SER A 589 4.14 21.16 -11.84
C SER A 589 2.63 20.94 -11.63
N SER A 590 1.80 21.71 -12.34
CA SER A 590 0.33 21.66 -12.22
C SER A 590 -0.32 20.85 -13.35
N GLY A 591 -1.36 20.09 -13.03
CA GLY A 591 -2.11 19.24 -13.95
C GLY A 591 -3.17 19.98 -14.79
N PRO A 592 -3.86 19.26 -15.69
CA PRO A 592 -5.03 19.79 -16.40
C PRO A 592 -6.12 20.21 -15.39
N GLY A 593 -6.66 21.42 -15.55
CA GLY A 593 -7.70 21.96 -14.67
C GLY A 593 -7.18 22.76 -13.47
N ASP A 594 -5.89 22.68 -13.11
CA ASP A 594 -5.36 23.36 -11.91
C ASP A 594 -5.15 24.88 -12.08
N LEU A 595 -4.86 25.32 -13.31
CA LEU A 595 -4.54 26.72 -13.63
C LEU A 595 -5.45 27.30 -14.70
N PHE A 596 -5.99 28.49 -14.42
CA PHE A 596 -6.61 29.34 -15.43
C PHE A 596 -5.54 30.27 -16.04
N THR A 597 -5.01 29.90 -17.21
CA THR A 597 -3.83 30.57 -17.77
C THR A 597 -4.19 31.66 -18.78
N VAL A 598 -3.65 32.87 -18.60
CA VAL A 598 -3.74 33.99 -19.56
C VAL A 598 -2.34 34.37 -20.03
N ARG A 599 -2.16 34.49 -21.35
CA ARG A 599 -0.87 34.82 -21.95
C ARG A 599 -0.97 36.03 -22.86
N ASN A 600 -0.15 37.05 -22.59
CA ASN A 600 -0.08 38.25 -23.42
C ASN A 600 1.37 38.73 -23.59
N VAL A 601 1.61 39.72 -24.45
CA VAL A 601 2.98 40.23 -24.67
C VAL A 601 3.44 41.02 -23.44
N GLY A 602 4.47 40.53 -22.75
CA GLY A 602 5.06 41.24 -21.60
C GLY A 602 4.28 41.09 -20.28
N ASN A 603 3.37 40.12 -20.16
CA ASN A 603 2.63 39.80 -18.93
C ASN A 603 1.97 41.03 -18.26
N LEU A 604 1.41 41.93 -19.08
CA LEU A 604 0.82 43.20 -18.65
C LEU A 604 -0.61 43.01 -18.15
N ALA A 605 -1.00 43.76 -17.13
CA ALA A 605 -2.33 43.78 -16.51
C ALA A 605 -2.85 45.22 -16.34
N PRO A 606 -3.09 45.97 -17.44
CA PRO A 606 -3.70 47.29 -17.36
C PRO A 606 -5.09 47.23 -16.72
N CYS A 607 -5.43 48.26 -15.92
CA CYS A 607 -6.73 48.36 -15.24
C CYS A 607 -7.89 48.62 -16.23
N ASP A 608 -7.60 49.24 -17.38
CA ASP A 608 -8.59 49.73 -18.33
C ASP A 608 -8.64 48.88 -19.64
N ASP A 609 -8.31 47.59 -19.56
CA ASP A 609 -8.36 46.66 -20.70
C ASP A 609 -9.44 45.59 -20.53
N ASP A 610 -10.33 45.50 -21.51
CA ASP A 610 -11.44 44.54 -21.49
C ASP A 610 -10.95 43.08 -21.60
N GLY A 611 -9.79 42.82 -22.21
CA GLY A 611 -9.29 41.45 -22.40
C GLY A 611 -8.79 40.81 -21.11
N VAL A 612 -7.79 41.42 -20.48
CA VAL A 612 -7.23 40.97 -19.20
C VAL A 612 -8.24 41.21 -18.08
N GLY A 613 -8.94 42.35 -18.09
CA GLY A 613 -9.97 42.67 -17.11
C GLY A 613 -11.08 41.62 -17.06
N ALA A 614 -11.66 41.23 -18.21
CA ALA A 614 -12.68 40.17 -18.24
C ALA A 614 -12.14 38.83 -17.74
N SER A 615 -10.90 38.49 -18.06
CA SER A 615 -10.28 37.24 -17.61
C SER A 615 -10.06 37.22 -16.09
N VAL A 616 -9.65 38.35 -15.50
CA VAL A 616 -9.51 38.51 -14.04
C VAL A 616 -10.86 38.42 -13.34
N HIS A 617 -11.89 39.12 -13.86
CA HIS A 617 -13.26 39.03 -13.34
C HIS A 617 -13.79 37.59 -13.39
N TYR A 618 -13.61 36.89 -14.52
CA TYR A 618 -14.03 35.51 -14.65
C TYR A 618 -13.31 34.59 -13.65
N ALA A 619 -12.00 34.77 -13.48
CA ALA A 619 -11.22 33.99 -12.53
C ALA A 619 -11.67 34.20 -11.07
N VAL A 620 -11.94 35.44 -10.67
CA VAL A 620 -12.26 35.77 -9.28
C VAL A 620 -13.74 35.52 -8.94
N ASP A 621 -14.67 35.94 -9.79
CA ASP A 621 -16.11 35.89 -9.48
C ASP A 621 -16.76 34.58 -9.91
N VAL A 622 -16.34 34.01 -11.06
CA VAL A 622 -16.95 32.80 -11.64
C VAL A 622 -16.20 31.56 -11.18
N LEU A 623 -14.88 31.48 -11.44
CA LEU A 623 -14.06 30.32 -11.08
C LEU A 623 -13.63 30.31 -9.62
N ARG A 624 -13.72 31.46 -8.93
CA ARG A 624 -13.39 31.63 -7.51
C ARG A 624 -12.00 31.12 -7.15
N VAL A 625 -11.00 31.46 -7.98
CA VAL A 625 -9.61 31.09 -7.73
C VAL A 625 -9.12 31.66 -6.40
N SER A 626 -8.22 30.93 -5.74
CA SER A 626 -7.62 31.35 -4.46
C SER A 626 -6.36 32.21 -4.63
N ALA A 627 -5.77 32.21 -5.83
CA ALA A 627 -4.58 33.00 -6.14
C ALA A 627 -4.59 33.60 -7.56
N LEU A 628 -4.02 34.80 -7.69
CA LEU A 628 -3.63 35.40 -8.98
C LEU A 628 -2.11 35.46 -9.05
N VAL A 629 -1.53 34.86 -10.08
CA VAL A 629 -0.08 34.84 -10.29
C VAL A 629 0.28 35.70 -11.49
N VAL A 630 1.23 36.62 -11.32
CA VAL A 630 1.87 37.35 -12.43
C VAL A 630 3.29 36.82 -12.60
N CYS A 631 3.58 36.17 -13.72
CA CYS A 631 4.89 35.59 -13.99
C CYS A 631 5.60 36.26 -15.17
N GLY A 632 6.67 36.99 -14.87
CA GLY A 632 7.63 37.52 -15.84
C GLY A 632 8.76 36.51 -16.11
N HIS A 633 9.61 36.81 -17.09
CA HIS A 633 10.72 35.91 -17.44
C HIS A 633 11.95 36.62 -18.01
N SER A 634 13.10 35.94 -17.96
CA SER A 634 14.34 36.47 -18.54
C SER A 634 14.29 36.54 -20.07
N GLY A 635 14.95 37.55 -20.63
CA GLY A 635 15.02 37.82 -22.06
C GLY A 635 13.66 38.08 -22.72
N CYS A 636 12.74 38.76 -22.02
CA CYS A 636 11.40 39.05 -22.52
C CYS A 636 11.42 39.97 -23.75
N GLY A 637 10.89 39.48 -24.88
CA GLY A 637 10.80 40.25 -26.12
C GLY A 637 9.94 41.51 -25.99
N GLY A 638 8.85 41.45 -25.20
CA GLY A 638 8.00 42.62 -24.94
C GLY A 638 8.71 43.71 -24.13
N MET A 639 9.49 43.32 -23.12
CA MET A 639 10.29 44.27 -22.34
C MET A 639 11.45 44.86 -23.16
N ARG A 640 12.04 44.08 -24.07
CA ARG A 640 13.04 44.58 -25.01
C ARG A 640 12.45 45.62 -25.96
N ALA A 641 11.32 45.33 -26.60
CA ALA A 641 10.61 46.27 -27.46
C ALA A 641 10.24 47.57 -26.73
N LEU A 642 9.86 47.46 -25.44
CA LEU A 642 9.58 48.62 -24.60
C LEU A 642 10.83 49.48 -24.32
N LEU A 643 12.00 48.86 -24.13
CA LEU A 643 13.29 49.57 -23.97
C LEU A 643 13.74 50.24 -25.28
N ASP A 644 13.49 49.58 -26.41
CA ASP A 644 13.86 50.07 -27.75
C ASP A 644 12.95 51.22 -28.24
N GLY A 645 11.87 51.52 -27.51
CA GLY A 645 10.97 52.64 -27.80
C GLY A 645 9.72 52.29 -28.62
N ASP A 646 9.44 51.01 -28.84
CA ASP A 646 8.34 50.55 -29.70
C ASP A 646 6.94 50.85 -29.14
N ALA A 647 6.82 51.23 -27.87
CA ALA A 647 5.57 51.70 -27.26
C ALA A 647 5.03 53.00 -27.87
N GLY A 648 5.84 53.72 -28.66
CA GLY A 648 5.42 54.88 -29.46
C GLY A 648 4.97 54.53 -30.89
N SER A 649 4.95 53.26 -31.27
CA SER A 649 4.53 52.84 -32.62
C SER A 649 3.01 52.80 -32.78
N ASP A 650 2.50 53.18 -33.97
CA ASP A 650 1.06 53.21 -34.30
C ASP A 650 0.42 51.80 -34.40
N GLY A 651 1.19 50.73 -34.22
CA GLY A 651 0.74 49.35 -34.31
C GLY A 651 -0.02 48.86 -33.07
N PRO A 652 -0.80 47.77 -33.17
CA PRO A 652 -1.48 47.16 -32.03
C PRO A 652 -0.54 46.76 -30.88
N VAL A 653 0.67 46.29 -31.22
CA VAL A 653 1.69 45.92 -30.24
C VAL A 653 2.24 47.16 -29.52
N GLY A 654 2.48 48.27 -30.23
CA GLY A 654 2.90 49.54 -29.62
C GLY A 654 1.87 50.07 -28.64
N ARG A 655 0.59 50.12 -29.06
CA ARG A 655 -0.54 50.50 -28.17
C ARG A 655 -0.65 49.59 -26.94
N TRP A 656 -0.47 48.28 -27.12
CA TRP A 656 -0.47 47.33 -26.00
C TRP A 656 0.70 47.60 -25.02
N LEU A 657 1.91 47.74 -25.55
CA LEU A 657 3.13 48.00 -24.77
C LEU A 657 3.12 49.37 -24.09
N HIS A 658 2.28 50.31 -24.52
CA HIS A 658 2.05 51.57 -23.82
C HIS A 658 1.65 51.33 -22.35
N SER A 659 0.89 50.26 -22.07
CA SER A 659 0.53 49.85 -20.70
C SER A 659 1.74 49.45 -19.84
N GLY A 660 2.89 49.15 -20.46
CA GLY A 660 4.15 48.83 -19.81
C GLY A 660 5.04 50.05 -19.52
N VAL A 661 4.73 51.25 -20.06
CA VAL A 661 5.56 52.46 -19.88
C VAL A 661 5.72 52.83 -18.40
N GLY A 662 4.70 52.56 -17.57
CA GLY A 662 4.79 52.73 -16.12
C GLY A 662 5.91 51.89 -15.48
N SER A 663 6.12 50.66 -15.96
CA SER A 663 7.21 49.78 -15.51
C SER A 663 8.59 50.33 -15.92
N LEU A 664 8.69 50.91 -17.11
CA LEU A 664 9.93 51.55 -17.59
C LEU A 664 10.29 52.79 -16.76
N HIS A 665 9.29 53.62 -16.46
CA HIS A 665 9.48 54.77 -15.56
C HIS A 665 9.86 54.32 -14.13
N ALA A 666 9.22 53.27 -13.60
CA ALA A 666 9.55 52.71 -12.31
C ALA A 666 11.00 52.21 -12.25
N LEU A 667 11.47 51.49 -13.28
CA LEU A 667 12.86 51.05 -13.37
C LEU A 667 13.83 52.23 -13.35
N ARG A 668 13.59 53.26 -14.17
CA ARG A 668 14.43 54.46 -14.25
C ARG A 668 14.42 55.29 -12.96
N ALA A 669 13.33 55.23 -12.20
CA ALA A 669 13.19 55.86 -10.89
C ALA A 669 13.85 55.05 -9.75
N GLY A 670 14.45 53.89 -10.03
CA GLY A 670 15.11 53.06 -9.03
C GLY A 670 14.13 52.27 -8.16
N HIS A 671 13.10 51.66 -8.77
CA HIS A 671 12.12 50.85 -8.06
C HIS A 671 12.79 49.74 -7.20
N PRO A 672 12.38 49.53 -5.93
CA PRO A 672 13.04 48.56 -5.04
C PRO A 672 13.16 47.13 -5.59
N ALA A 673 12.17 46.69 -6.37
CA ALA A 673 12.15 45.37 -7.00
C ALA A 673 13.21 45.17 -8.12
N ASP A 674 13.94 46.22 -8.48
CA ASP A 674 15.09 46.12 -9.37
C ASP A 674 16.27 45.44 -8.64
N PRO A 675 16.74 44.27 -9.11
CA PRO A 675 17.85 43.56 -8.47
C PRO A 675 19.20 44.29 -8.59
N GLY A 676 19.30 45.33 -9.42
CA GLY A 676 20.53 46.10 -9.65
C GLY A 676 21.62 45.36 -10.45
N THR A 677 21.47 44.04 -10.62
CA THR A 677 22.37 43.16 -11.39
C THR A 677 21.60 42.42 -12.49
N GLY A 678 22.28 42.09 -13.60
CA GLY A 678 21.67 41.38 -14.74
C GLY A 678 21.44 42.29 -15.95
N SER A 679 20.82 41.74 -17.01
CA SER A 679 20.53 42.54 -18.21
C SER A 679 19.42 43.56 -17.92
N GLU A 680 19.45 44.70 -18.61
CA GLU A 680 18.44 45.75 -18.45
C GLU A 680 17.02 45.23 -18.76
N VAL A 681 16.90 44.30 -19.72
CA VAL A 681 15.63 43.63 -20.07
C VAL A 681 15.11 42.79 -18.90
N ASP A 682 15.99 42.05 -18.21
CA ASP A 682 15.59 41.20 -17.07
C ASP A 682 15.22 42.04 -15.85
N ARG A 683 15.98 43.11 -15.59
CA ARG A 683 15.67 44.10 -14.55
C ARG A 683 14.31 44.74 -14.79
N LEU A 684 14.03 45.15 -16.03
CA LEU A 684 12.72 45.67 -16.43
C LEU A 684 11.61 44.63 -16.26
N ALA A 685 11.86 43.37 -16.63
CA ALA A 685 10.88 42.29 -16.48
C ALA A 685 10.53 42.02 -15.01
N MET A 686 11.50 42.07 -14.09
CA MET A 686 11.28 41.93 -12.65
C MET A 686 10.51 43.11 -12.06
N VAL A 687 10.89 44.35 -12.40
CA VAL A 687 10.14 45.55 -11.99
C VAL A 687 8.72 45.52 -12.57
N ASN A 688 8.55 45.07 -13.81
CA ASN A 688 7.26 44.94 -14.44
C ASN A 688 6.34 44.01 -13.64
N VAL A 689 6.82 42.85 -13.18
CA VAL A 689 6.02 41.95 -12.33
C VAL A 689 5.50 42.68 -11.09
N ALA A 690 6.34 43.44 -10.38
CA ALA A 690 5.92 44.21 -9.21
C ALA A 690 4.85 45.26 -9.56
N VAL A 691 5.04 46.00 -10.66
CA VAL A 691 4.09 47.02 -11.13
C VAL A 691 2.75 46.40 -11.56
N GLN A 692 2.76 45.25 -12.24
CA GLN A 692 1.55 44.57 -12.69
C GLN A 692 0.79 43.92 -11.53
N VAL A 693 1.49 43.39 -10.53
CA VAL A 693 0.88 42.95 -9.26
C VAL A 693 0.13 44.11 -8.59
N ALA A 694 0.78 45.27 -8.46
CA ALA A 694 0.12 46.46 -7.90
C ALA A 694 -1.04 46.96 -8.79
N SER A 695 -0.98 46.75 -10.11
CA SER A 695 -2.08 47.05 -11.02
C SER A 695 -3.29 46.16 -10.78
N LEU A 696 -3.09 44.83 -10.65
CA LEU A 696 -4.15 43.89 -10.32
C LEU A 696 -4.80 44.24 -8.97
N GLU A 697 -4.01 44.58 -7.95
CA GLU A 697 -4.52 44.95 -6.63
C GLU A 697 -5.36 46.24 -6.63
N ARG A 698 -5.24 47.10 -7.66
CA ARG A 698 -6.10 48.28 -7.82
C ARG A 698 -7.45 47.95 -8.46
N MET A 699 -7.56 46.84 -9.18
CA MET A 699 -8.82 46.41 -9.79
C MET A 699 -9.86 46.14 -8.70
N PRO A 700 -11.09 46.69 -8.77
CA PRO A 700 -12.09 46.55 -7.71
C PRO A 700 -12.33 45.09 -7.29
N VAL A 701 -12.54 44.19 -8.25
CA VAL A 701 -12.80 42.77 -8.00
C VAL A 701 -11.67 42.06 -7.23
N VAL A 702 -10.42 42.39 -7.54
CA VAL A 702 -9.25 41.82 -6.88
C VAL A 702 -9.04 42.43 -5.51
N ARG A 703 -9.12 43.76 -5.41
CA ARG A 703 -8.96 44.50 -4.16
C ARG A 703 -9.94 44.02 -3.10
N ASP A 704 -11.21 43.88 -3.48
CA ASP A 704 -12.28 43.48 -2.56
C ASP A 704 -12.08 42.02 -2.14
N ALA A 705 -11.69 41.12 -3.07
CA ALA A 705 -11.41 39.72 -2.75
C ALA A 705 -10.15 39.51 -1.87
N VAL A 706 -9.11 40.33 -2.05
CA VAL A 706 -7.90 40.33 -1.20
C VAL A 706 -8.24 40.84 0.21
N ALA A 707 -9.03 41.93 0.32
CA ALA A 707 -9.45 42.50 1.61
C ALA A 707 -10.28 41.51 2.44
N GLU A 708 -11.08 40.67 1.77
CA GLU A 708 -11.86 39.59 2.39
C GLU A 708 -11.04 38.32 2.69
N GLY A 709 -9.75 38.29 2.35
CA GLY A 709 -8.87 37.13 2.56
C GLY A 709 -9.18 35.93 1.65
N ARG A 710 -9.97 36.13 0.59
CA ARG A 710 -10.35 35.07 -0.36
C ARG A 710 -9.31 34.87 -1.48
N LEU A 711 -8.46 35.86 -1.72
CA LEU A 711 -7.54 35.88 -2.86
C LEU A 711 -6.14 36.34 -2.45
N LYS A 712 -5.10 35.64 -2.93
CA LYS A 712 -3.70 36.06 -2.81
C LYS A 712 -3.11 36.44 -4.16
N VAL A 713 -2.48 37.61 -4.27
CA VAL A 713 -1.77 38.04 -5.49
C VAL A 713 -0.27 37.77 -5.35
N ILE A 714 0.30 36.98 -6.26
CA ILE A 714 1.68 36.48 -6.21
C ILE A 714 2.45 36.98 -7.44
N GLY A 715 3.61 37.59 -7.23
CA GLY A 715 4.55 37.89 -8.31
C GLY A 715 5.59 36.79 -8.46
N MET A 716 5.89 36.38 -9.68
CA MET A 716 6.89 35.37 -10.01
C MET A 716 7.81 35.87 -11.13
N PHE A 717 9.06 35.43 -11.10
CA PHE A 717 10.02 35.64 -12.17
C PHE A 717 10.71 34.32 -12.53
N PHE A 718 10.64 33.94 -13.80
CA PHE A 718 11.27 32.74 -14.33
C PHE A 718 12.54 33.08 -15.13
N ASP A 719 13.69 32.68 -14.61
CA ASP A 719 14.91 32.70 -15.40
C ASP A 719 14.97 31.46 -16.30
N ILE A 720 14.75 31.67 -17.60
CA ILE A 720 14.78 30.63 -18.63
C ILE A 720 16.17 29.98 -18.72
N GLY A 721 17.23 30.78 -18.63
CA GLY A 721 18.61 30.29 -18.80
C GLY A 721 19.05 29.40 -17.63
N ALA A 722 18.62 29.74 -16.41
CA ALA A 722 18.90 29.00 -15.20
C ALA A 722 17.83 27.96 -14.82
N ALA A 723 16.70 27.92 -15.55
CA ALA A 723 15.51 27.14 -15.21
C ALA A 723 15.05 27.35 -13.75
N ARG A 724 15.08 28.60 -13.26
CA ARG A 724 14.83 28.92 -11.84
C ARG A 724 13.67 29.91 -11.68
N LEU A 725 12.80 29.65 -10.70
CA LEU A 725 11.74 30.56 -10.26
C LEU A 725 12.14 31.34 -9.01
N SER A 726 11.75 32.61 -8.98
CA SER A 726 11.83 33.48 -7.81
C SER A 726 10.48 34.11 -7.54
N LEU A 727 10.14 34.33 -6.26
CA LEU A 727 8.88 34.96 -5.84
C LEU A 727 9.12 36.41 -5.43
N LEU A 728 8.20 37.29 -5.80
CA LEU A 728 8.13 38.64 -5.25
C LEU A 728 7.70 38.57 -3.78
N THR A 729 8.42 39.25 -2.90
CA THR A 729 8.12 39.33 -1.47
C THR A 729 6.76 40.00 -1.22
N ASP A 730 6.13 39.70 -0.08
CA ASP A 730 4.79 40.22 0.25
C ASP A 730 4.75 41.77 0.34
N ASP A 731 5.88 42.42 0.64
CA ASP A 731 6.03 43.88 0.65
C ASP A 731 6.25 44.47 -0.77
N ARG A 732 6.28 43.63 -1.81
CA ARG A 732 6.46 43.99 -3.23
C ARG A 732 7.81 44.65 -3.54
N THR A 733 8.80 44.53 -2.67
CA THR A 733 10.08 45.25 -2.81
C THR A 733 11.23 44.41 -3.34
N ALA A 734 11.19 43.08 -3.25
CA ALA A 734 12.31 42.24 -3.65
C ALA A 734 11.86 40.88 -4.19
N PHE A 735 12.77 40.18 -4.87
CA PHE A 735 12.56 38.78 -5.25
C PHE A 735 13.40 37.86 -4.35
N SER A 736 12.73 36.90 -3.72
CA SER A 736 13.37 35.84 -2.96
C SER A 736 13.37 34.54 -3.76
N ALA A 737 14.47 33.79 -3.66
CA ALA A 737 14.46 32.39 -4.07
C ALA A 737 13.41 31.61 -3.27
N LEU A 738 12.78 30.63 -3.90
CA LEU A 738 11.93 29.68 -3.19
C LEU A 738 12.76 28.99 -2.09
N PRO A 739 12.29 28.94 -0.84
CA PRO A 739 13.00 28.24 0.23
C PRO A 739 13.12 26.75 -0.12
N GLU A 740 14.35 26.22 -0.12
CA GLU A 740 14.61 24.79 -0.27
C GLU A 740 14.05 24.06 0.97
N GLY A 741 12.85 23.49 0.86
CA GLY A 741 12.28 22.58 1.87
C GLY A 741 11.24 23.18 2.82
N VAL A 742 10.16 23.77 2.30
CA VAL A 742 8.96 24.02 3.10
C VAL A 742 7.96 22.87 2.89
N ASP A 743 7.72 22.08 3.94
CA ASP A 743 6.52 21.25 4.07
C ASP A 743 5.31 22.19 4.09
N VAL A 744 4.61 22.35 2.95
CA VAL A 744 3.40 23.17 2.81
C VAL A 744 2.15 22.40 3.26
N LEU A 745 2.25 21.69 4.39
CA LEU A 745 1.12 21.14 5.15
C LEU A 745 1.40 21.36 6.64
N GLY A 746 1.34 22.63 7.05
CA GLY A 746 1.25 23.05 8.44
C GLY A 746 -0.19 23.35 8.82
#